data_AF-A0A7W6FIR2-F1
#
_entry.id   AF-A0A7W6FIR2-F1
#
_cell.length_a   1.000
_cell.length_b   1.000
_cell.length_c   1.000
_cell.angle_alpha   90.00
_cell.angle_beta   90.00
_cell.angle_gamma   90.00
#
_symmetry.space_group_name_H-M   'P 1'
#
loop_
_entity.id
_entity.type
_entity.pdbx_description
1 polymer ?
#
loop_
_entity_poly.entity_id
_entity_poly.type
_entity_poly.pdbx_seq_one_letter_code
_entity_poly.pdbx_strand_id
1 'polypeptide(L)'
;MITASLAYSILSKDMTSSLAKVASQSTVKKEAQYYADNINKVKTVDDFLGDYKLYSYAMKAYGLEDMTYAKAFMKKVLESDLTDPNSYANKLSDTRYREFAAAFNFNSPEKDVQTDAQEDDLIGLYKQSFVDADNAATAESTYYSNNIDSVQTVDDLVNNTRLRTYVLKTFKIDPTYASKDFLRQVLTSDLSDPSSVVNTQGGDKYKALAAQFSFNADGTVTGTAQTAAQKSSVIETYTLNSQSVIIDNSVGSDVYYVSKTAADYNKAYYTAKIGTITNVDDLVADNRLTSYIKTAYSMGADFTAPALRMVLTDPSYAQLMGFTNVYNAFNFKADGTTSNTVRVQSIDQANKLQSAASSTNKYYTVTSQSSSITNVDDLLADNVLARYIKDAYGLGTSFSNADLKNILTDPSYAAAQGHANINADFNFQADGSINGSAIQTAAQQKSTTDKSAANAAHFNSMIGNVTNVDDIMSDPVSVSYIRNSMQIADSVSDATLRTFLVDPSAAAAQGYGDVHDLFNFKADGSVATLHASQSASQSASTASKADSAAVYYQSTIAGISNVDQLLADRKLNNFVRNAYGIPSTVSDVALRAILTDQSGTGTYADVAAAFNFKADGSLKDGMAAQTASQINSTKFSASARTDDYSARMTSIGNVDELLADPAITNFLKSTYDLPFDISDADLKSILTDPTAAAAAGHADLNADFNFAADGSLPALSSVQNADQAQATNDNYAARYDDERDEAINEVASNYKSMLAPSNSLLDFSDIKTVNDFLRTNATADFTKSNDNLPDPYHVALQAFGLTEQDVPRSMMRKILTSDAYDPKGYIASLKDDRITKMARAFNFGPDGKAASPFQALPDATMAKYATDYKSHMTMLLKAGPVKDKASKDATAEVDYFAKGMAKVKSLDDFLNDSRLTGLVLKANNLDPKNYDRATLKKIFTSDPDDKKSYLNTKADARFKDIVAAFNFDKDGNLTRAKIGAIQNKAAEDHTQQLFVQQTMESQQGQSNDGVRLALYFSRKAPSITSIYSILGDKALYQVITTAYSLPTQISGMDVAKQADLVGRFVKLEDLQDPKKVDKLLRRFTAMYDVKNNTQQSPALQLLTGGGTQKS
;
A
#
# COMPACT_ATOMS: atom_id res chain seq x y z
N MET A 1 74.18 -31.79 -6.84
CA MET A 1 72.90 -31.05 -6.79
C MET A 1 71.88 -31.90 -6.04
N ILE A 2 71.07 -31.30 -5.17
CA ILE A 2 69.97 -32.01 -4.50
C ILE A 2 68.89 -32.27 -5.56
N THR A 3 68.35 -33.50 -5.61
CA THR A 3 67.29 -33.87 -6.54
C THR A 3 65.98 -33.15 -6.20
N ALA A 4 65.12 -32.90 -7.19
CA ALA A 4 63.84 -32.22 -6.98
C ALA A 4 62.96 -32.99 -5.98
N SER A 5 63.00 -34.32 -6.04
CA SER A 5 62.29 -35.23 -5.12
C SER A 5 62.71 -35.08 -3.66
N LEU A 6 64.02 -34.97 -3.38
CA LEU A 6 64.53 -34.80 -2.02
C LEU A 6 64.26 -33.38 -1.49
N ALA A 7 64.48 -32.36 -2.32
CA ALA A 7 64.23 -30.97 -1.94
C ALA A 7 62.73 -30.72 -1.65
N TYR A 8 61.83 -31.17 -2.52
CA TYR A 8 60.39 -31.07 -2.28
C TYR A 8 59.97 -31.84 -1.01
N SER A 9 60.50 -33.04 -0.77
CA SER A 9 60.17 -33.83 0.43
C SER A 9 60.62 -33.17 1.73
N ILE A 10 61.74 -32.45 1.73
CA ILE A 10 62.23 -31.69 2.90
C ILE A 10 61.31 -30.50 3.16
N LEU A 11 60.97 -29.74 2.11
CA LEU A 11 60.13 -28.55 2.21
C LEU A 11 58.67 -28.90 2.57
N SER A 12 58.11 -29.94 1.97
CA SER A 12 56.71 -30.35 2.23
C SER A 12 56.50 -30.97 3.61
N LYS A 13 57.56 -31.47 4.27
CA LYS A 13 57.50 -32.02 5.62
C LYS A 13 57.30 -30.95 6.70
N ASP A 14 57.88 -29.76 6.52
CA ASP A 14 57.73 -28.62 7.45
C ASP A 14 57.72 -27.29 6.67
N MET A 15 56.62 -27.08 5.95
CA MET A 15 56.38 -25.89 5.15
C MET A 15 56.30 -24.63 6.03
N THR A 16 55.71 -24.75 7.22
CA THR A 16 55.54 -23.63 8.16
C THR A 16 56.88 -23.07 8.62
N SER A 17 57.83 -23.92 9.02
CA SER A 17 59.18 -23.46 9.38
C SER A 17 59.91 -22.87 8.17
N SER A 18 59.74 -23.46 6.99
CA SER A 18 60.38 -23.00 5.75
C SER A 18 59.91 -21.59 5.37
N LEU A 19 58.61 -21.33 5.40
CA LEU A 19 58.03 -20.00 5.17
C LEU A 19 58.44 -19.00 6.26
N ALA A 20 58.48 -19.40 7.53
CA ALA A 20 58.94 -18.53 8.62
C ALA A 20 60.39 -18.08 8.44
N LYS A 21 61.27 -18.96 7.93
CA LYS A 21 62.66 -18.61 7.59
C LYS A 21 62.69 -17.58 6.46
N VAL A 22 61.90 -17.73 5.41
CA VAL A 22 61.82 -16.75 4.31
C VAL A 22 61.27 -15.41 4.80
N ALA A 23 60.20 -15.41 5.58
CA ALA A 23 59.63 -14.19 6.18
C ALA A 23 60.63 -13.45 7.09
N SER A 24 61.56 -14.18 7.73
CA SER A 24 62.60 -13.57 8.59
C SER A 24 63.75 -12.92 7.81
N GLN A 25 63.85 -13.11 6.50
CA GLN A 25 64.88 -12.47 5.67
C GLN A 25 64.69 -10.95 5.66
N SER A 26 65.78 -10.20 5.83
CA SER A 26 65.68 -8.74 6.00
C SER A 26 64.99 -8.03 4.83
N THR A 27 65.20 -8.48 3.59
CA THR A 27 64.58 -7.86 2.40
C THR A 27 63.08 -8.10 2.39
N VAL A 28 62.65 -9.36 2.58
CA VAL A 28 61.24 -9.77 2.63
C VAL A 28 60.49 -9.01 3.73
N LYS A 29 61.08 -8.89 4.91
CA LYS A 29 60.50 -8.16 6.03
C LYS A 29 60.31 -6.66 5.73
N LYS A 30 61.28 -6.02 5.08
CA LYS A 30 61.19 -4.59 4.70
C LYS A 30 60.12 -4.35 3.65
N GLU A 31 60.01 -5.23 2.66
CA GLU A 31 59.00 -5.15 1.61
C GLU A 31 57.59 -5.37 2.18
N ALA A 32 57.41 -6.38 3.04
CA ALA A 32 56.15 -6.62 3.74
C ALA A 32 55.73 -5.45 4.63
N GLN A 33 56.67 -4.87 5.38
CA GLN A 33 56.39 -3.70 6.22
C GLN A 33 55.99 -2.48 5.38
N TYR A 34 56.71 -2.21 4.28
CA TYR A 34 56.35 -1.10 3.39
C TYR A 34 54.95 -1.27 2.80
N TYR A 35 54.59 -2.49 2.43
CA TYR A 35 53.25 -2.81 1.93
C TYR A 35 52.18 -2.52 2.99
N ALA A 36 52.34 -3.08 4.19
CA ALA A 36 51.43 -2.88 5.32
C ALA A 36 51.22 -1.41 5.67
N ASP A 37 52.30 -0.63 5.73
CA ASP A 37 52.26 0.76 6.13
C ASP A 37 51.59 1.68 5.10
N ASN A 38 51.45 1.25 3.84
CA ASN A 38 51.06 2.15 2.74
C ASN A 38 49.87 1.69 1.90
N ILE A 39 49.53 0.40 1.82
CA ILE A 39 48.49 -0.08 0.92
C ILE A 39 47.12 0.57 1.16
N ASN A 40 46.75 0.82 2.41
CA ASN A 40 45.46 1.44 2.76
C ASN A 40 45.44 2.97 2.71
N LYS A 41 46.57 3.61 2.38
CA LYS A 41 46.65 5.05 2.08
C LYS A 41 46.23 5.36 0.64
N VAL A 42 46.34 4.39 -0.25
CA VAL A 42 45.88 4.44 -1.65
C VAL A 42 44.36 4.67 -1.70
N LYS A 43 43.88 5.47 -2.67
CA LYS A 43 42.44 5.74 -2.84
C LYS A 43 41.90 5.33 -4.20
N THR A 44 42.74 5.30 -5.23
CA THR A 44 42.35 4.96 -6.61
C THR A 44 43.25 3.87 -7.21
N VAL A 45 42.77 3.24 -8.29
CA VAL A 45 43.59 2.32 -9.10
C VAL A 45 44.86 3.02 -9.61
N ASP A 46 44.75 4.30 -9.97
CA ASP A 46 45.89 5.07 -10.46
C ASP A 46 46.93 5.34 -9.36
N ASP A 47 46.50 5.62 -8.12
CA ASP A 47 47.41 5.74 -6.97
C ASP A 47 48.20 4.44 -6.76
N PHE A 48 47.51 3.30 -6.87
CA PHE A 48 48.11 1.98 -6.67
C PHE A 48 49.12 1.64 -7.76
N LEU A 49 48.74 1.82 -9.03
CA LEU A 49 49.62 1.59 -10.18
C LEU A 49 50.77 2.61 -10.24
N GLY A 50 50.61 3.77 -9.60
CA GLY A 50 51.60 4.83 -9.44
C GLY A 50 52.71 4.46 -8.46
N ASP A 51 52.41 3.81 -7.33
CA ASP A 51 53.42 3.29 -6.40
C ASP A 51 53.98 1.94 -6.88
N TYR A 52 55.11 1.99 -7.57
CA TYR A 52 55.76 0.79 -8.10
C TYR A 52 56.12 -0.24 -7.02
N LYS A 53 56.44 0.17 -5.79
CA LYS A 53 56.78 -0.79 -4.72
C LYS A 53 55.55 -1.54 -4.25
N LEU A 54 54.42 -0.85 -4.05
CA LEU A 54 53.15 -1.49 -3.70
C LEU A 54 52.66 -2.41 -4.81
N TYR A 55 52.65 -1.90 -6.04
CA TYR A 55 52.15 -2.65 -7.20
C TYR A 55 53.03 -3.87 -7.50
N SER A 56 54.36 -3.74 -7.54
CA SER A 56 55.26 -4.89 -7.80
C SER A 56 55.22 -5.93 -6.68
N TYR A 57 55.08 -5.50 -5.42
CA TYR A 57 54.89 -6.40 -4.28
C TYR A 57 53.62 -7.24 -4.45
N ALA A 58 52.49 -6.59 -4.70
CA ALA A 58 51.22 -7.27 -4.93
C ALA A 58 51.30 -8.20 -6.15
N MET A 59 51.81 -7.71 -7.30
CA MET A 59 51.93 -8.53 -8.51
C MET A 59 52.76 -9.79 -8.24
N LYS A 60 53.86 -9.67 -7.49
CA LYS A 60 54.66 -10.82 -7.07
C LYS A 60 53.89 -11.74 -6.14
N ALA A 61 53.18 -11.23 -5.13
CA ALA A 61 52.37 -12.06 -4.22
C ALA A 61 51.41 -12.98 -5.00
N TYR A 62 50.71 -12.44 -5.99
CA TYR A 62 49.77 -13.19 -6.82
C TYR A 62 50.43 -13.97 -7.98
N GLY A 63 51.77 -14.03 -8.03
CA GLY A 63 52.53 -14.76 -9.05
C GLY A 63 52.49 -14.13 -10.45
N LEU A 64 52.15 -12.85 -10.54
CA LEU A 64 52.07 -12.03 -11.76
C LEU A 64 53.33 -11.16 -11.96
N GLU A 65 54.47 -11.52 -11.36
CA GLU A 65 55.70 -10.70 -11.36
C GLU A 65 56.20 -10.37 -12.78
N ASP A 66 56.09 -11.33 -13.71
CA ASP A 66 56.48 -11.15 -15.11
C ASP A 66 55.56 -10.17 -15.86
N MET A 67 54.36 -9.90 -15.34
CA MET A 67 53.36 -9.02 -15.95
C MET A 67 53.35 -7.62 -15.33
N THR A 68 54.33 -7.30 -14.48
CA THR A 68 54.45 -5.97 -13.86
C THR A 68 54.58 -4.82 -14.86
N TYR A 69 55.03 -5.07 -16.09
CA TYR A 69 55.08 -4.05 -17.15
C TYR A 69 53.69 -3.67 -17.71
N ALA A 70 52.69 -4.55 -17.58
CA ALA A 70 51.40 -4.43 -18.24
C ALA A 70 50.38 -3.58 -17.45
N LYS A 71 50.77 -2.37 -17.01
CA LYS A 71 49.93 -1.52 -16.13
C LYS A 71 48.54 -1.20 -16.70
N ALA A 72 48.43 -0.94 -18.00
CA ALA A 72 47.13 -0.66 -18.64
C ALA A 72 46.20 -1.88 -18.66
N PHE A 73 46.78 -3.09 -18.79
CA PHE A 73 46.03 -4.34 -18.67
C PHE A 73 45.54 -4.52 -17.22
N MET A 74 46.43 -4.31 -16.24
CA MET A 74 46.08 -4.42 -14.82
C MET A 74 45.08 -3.36 -14.36
N LYS A 75 45.10 -2.16 -14.95
CA LYS A 75 44.06 -1.14 -14.73
C LYS A 75 42.68 -1.69 -15.08
N LYS A 76 42.52 -2.27 -16.28
CA LYS A 76 41.25 -2.89 -16.70
C LYS A 76 40.84 -4.07 -15.81
N VAL A 77 41.80 -4.84 -15.32
CA VAL A 77 41.54 -5.95 -14.38
C VAL A 77 41.00 -5.40 -13.05
N LEU A 78 41.63 -4.37 -12.49
CA LEU A 78 41.24 -3.75 -11.21
C LEU A 78 39.95 -2.92 -11.30
N GLU A 79 39.65 -2.36 -12.46
CA GLU A 79 38.39 -1.64 -12.73
C GLU A 79 37.23 -2.58 -13.12
N SER A 80 37.49 -3.89 -13.29
CA SER A 80 36.43 -4.83 -13.67
C SER A 80 35.40 -5.02 -12.56
N ASP A 81 34.12 -4.92 -12.93
CA ASP A 81 33.04 -5.39 -12.06
C ASP A 81 33.03 -6.92 -12.01
N LEU A 82 33.45 -7.49 -10.89
CA LEU A 82 33.50 -8.95 -10.75
C LEU A 82 32.10 -9.58 -10.64
N THR A 83 31.05 -8.80 -10.38
CA THR A 83 29.67 -9.29 -10.32
C THR A 83 29.12 -9.61 -11.72
N ASP A 84 29.58 -8.91 -12.75
CA ASP A 84 29.23 -9.20 -14.14
C ASP A 84 30.04 -10.40 -14.66
N PRO A 85 29.41 -11.55 -14.98
CA PRO A 85 30.12 -12.71 -15.52
C PRO A 85 30.81 -12.43 -16.87
N ASN A 86 30.43 -11.35 -17.56
CA ASN A 86 31.03 -10.90 -18.82
C ASN A 86 32.10 -9.82 -18.65
N SER A 87 32.45 -9.44 -17.42
CA SER A 87 33.47 -8.43 -17.18
C SER A 87 34.85 -8.86 -17.66
N TYR A 88 35.75 -7.88 -17.84
CA TYR A 88 37.06 -8.13 -18.43
C TYR A 88 37.85 -9.17 -17.64
N ALA A 89 37.92 -9.04 -16.31
CA ALA A 89 38.58 -10.01 -15.45
C ALA A 89 37.92 -11.41 -15.48
N ASN A 90 36.58 -11.50 -15.50
CA ASN A 90 35.86 -12.78 -15.52
C ASN A 90 36.05 -13.57 -16.83
N LYS A 91 36.32 -12.88 -17.94
CA LYS A 91 36.63 -13.50 -19.24
C LYS A 91 38.06 -14.01 -19.38
N LEU A 92 38.97 -13.66 -18.48
CA LEU A 92 40.36 -14.12 -18.54
C LEU A 92 40.45 -15.59 -18.14
N SER A 93 41.19 -16.39 -18.92
CA SER A 93 41.42 -17.80 -18.63
C SER A 93 42.32 -18.02 -17.41
N ASP A 94 43.22 -17.07 -17.15
CA ASP A 94 44.11 -17.09 -15.98
C ASP A 94 43.40 -16.48 -14.76
N THR A 95 43.08 -17.33 -13.79
CA THR A 95 42.31 -16.96 -12.61
C THR A 95 43.04 -15.99 -11.68
N ARG A 96 44.37 -15.88 -11.80
CA ARG A 96 45.19 -15.00 -10.96
C ARG A 96 44.80 -13.54 -11.09
N TYR A 97 44.31 -13.11 -12.26
CA TYR A 97 43.83 -11.74 -12.45
C TYR A 97 42.54 -11.46 -11.69
N ARG A 98 41.63 -12.44 -11.60
CA ARG A 98 40.42 -12.32 -10.78
C ARG A 98 40.76 -12.38 -9.30
N GLU A 99 41.66 -13.27 -8.91
CA GLU A 99 42.18 -13.37 -7.53
C GLU A 99 42.84 -12.05 -7.11
N PHE A 100 43.60 -11.43 -8.01
CA PHE A 100 44.19 -10.11 -7.81
C PHE A 100 43.11 -9.03 -7.68
N ALA A 101 42.19 -8.92 -8.64
CA ALA A 101 41.12 -7.91 -8.59
C ALA A 101 40.25 -8.04 -7.33
N ALA A 102 39.86 -9.26 -6.95
CA ALA A 102 39.03 -9.49 -5.77
C ALA A 102 39.75 -9.13 -4.46
N ALA A 103 41.08 -9.09 -4.47
CA ALA A 103 41.86 -8.71 -3.31
C ALA A 103 41.97 -7.19 -3.11
N PHE A 104 41.53 -6.36 -4.06
CA PHE A 104 41.62 -4.90 -3.95
C PHE A 104 40.25 -4.24 -4.18
N ASN A 105 39.74 -3.56 -3.16
CA ASN A 105 38.41 -2.98 -3.16
C ASN A 105 38.36 -1.57 -3.77
N PHE A 106 38.82 -1.41 -5.02
CA PHE A 106 38.79 -0.11 -5.71
C PHE A 106 37.38 0.31 -6.16
N ASN A 107 36.48 -0.65 -6.35
CA ASN A 107 35.07 -0.43 -6.72
C ASN A 107 34.20 -0.39 -5.45
N SER A 108 34.44 0.60 -4.58
CA SER A 108 33.58 0.79 -3.40
C SER A 108 32.17 1.24 -3.80
N PRO A 109 31.13 0.82 -3.06
CA PRO A 109 29.77 1.31 -3.31
C PRO A 109 29.74 2.84 -3.24
N GLU A 110 28.85 3.43 -4.03
CA GLU A 110 28.61 4.87 -4.03
C GLU A 110 28.28 5.34 -2.60
N LYS A 111 28.74 6.55 -2.27
CA LYS A 111 28.46 7.15 -0.96
C LYS A 111 27.04 7.67 -1.00
N ASP A 112 26.19 7.06 -0.21
CA ASP A 112 24.79 7.43 -0.09
C ASP A 112 24.46 7.75 1.36
N VAL A 113 23.44 8.58 1.60
CA VAL A 113 22.92 8.84 2.94
C VAL A 113 22.07 7.68 3.44
N GLN A 114 21.37 6.99 2.54
CA GLN A 114 20.66 5.72 2.77
C GLN A 114 20.70 4.89 1.49
N THR A 115 20.83 3.56 1.60
CA THR A 115 20.58 2.69 0.44
C THR A 115 19.07 2.57 0.18
N ASP A 116 18.64 2.23 -1.03
CA ASP A 116 17.23 1.94 -1.37
C ASP A 116 16.53 1.05 -0.32
N ALA A 117 17.21 -0.01 0.15
CA ALA A 117 16.67 -0.91 1.15
C ALA A 117 16.48 -0.24 2.54
N GLN A 118 17.39 0.65 2.94
CA GLN A 118 17.27 1.41 4.19
C GLN A 118 16.16 2.46 4.09
N GLU A 119 15.99 3.07 2.92
CA GLU A 119 14.91 4.00 2.63
C GLU A 119 13.55 3.30 2.68
N ASP A 120 13.40 2.17 1.98
CA ASP A 120 12.18 1.36 2.00
C ASP A 120 11.83 0.85 3.40
N ASP A 121 12.83 0.39 4.16
CA ASP A 121 12.63 -0.04 5.56
C ASP A 121 12.15 1.13 6.43
N LEU A 122 12.74 2.33 6.29
CA LEU A 122 12.34 3.52 7.05
C LEU A 122 10.92 3.97 6.69
N ILE A 123 10.57 3.99 5.41
CA ILE A 123 9.21 4.35 4.95
C ILE A 123 8.20 3.30 5.41
N GLY A 124 8.56 2.01 5.38
CA GLY A 124 7.73 0.93 5.93
C GLY A 124 7.45 1.14 7.43
N LEU A 125 8.49 1.49 8.20
CA LEU A 125 8.36 1.82 9.62
C LEU A 125 7.55 3.11 9.85
N TYR A 126 7.72 4.14 9.02
CA TYR A 126 6.91 5.36 9.07
C TYR A 126 5.42 5.04 8.88
N LYS A 127 5.06 4.26 7.86
CA LYS A 127 3.68 3.81 7.64
C LYS A 127 3.14 2.98 8.81
N GLN A 128 3.95 2.07 9.33
CA GLN A 128 3.59 1.22 10.46
C GLN A 128 3.37 2.02 11.76
N SER A 129 4.09 3.13 11.94
CA SER A 129 3.98 3.96 13.15
C SER A 129 2.55 4.47 13.41
N PHE A 130 1.78 4.77 12.36
CA PHE A 130 0.40 5.22 12.48
C PHE A 130 -0.53 4.11 12.96
N VAL A 131 -0.31 2.88 12.47
CA VAL A 131 -1.03 1.68 12.92
C VAL A 131 -0.67 1.37 14.37
N ASP A 132 0.60 1.49 14.74
CA ASP A 132 1.06 1.26 16.11
C ASP A 132 0.48 2.30 17.09
N ALA A 133 0.37 3.55 16.66
CA ALA A 133 -0.27 4.62 17.43
C ALA A 133 -1.78 4.35 17.65
N ASP A 134 -2.52 3.90 16.62
CA ASP A 134 -3.93 3.53 16.73
C ASP A 134 -4.14 2.30 17.64
N ASN A 135 -3.26 1.30 17.53
CA ASN A 135 -3.25 0.14 18.43
C ASN A 135 -3.00 0.55 19.89
N ALA A 136 -2.07 1.48 20.12
CA ALA A 136 -1.80 2.02 21.45
C ALA A 136 -3.02 2.79 21.99
N ALA A 137 -3.65 3.63 21.18
CA ALA A 137 -4.88 4.35 21.57
C ALA A 137 -6.02 3.37 21.92
N THR A 138 -6.19 2.31 21.12
CA THR A 138 -7.18 1.25 21.37
C THR A 138 -6.90 0.49 22.67
N ALA A 139 -5.64 0.20 22.97
CA ALA A 139 -5.24 -0.44 24.23
C ALA A 139 -5.57 0.44 25.44
N GLU A 140 -5.39 1.76 25.33
CA GLU A 140 -5.79 2.70 26.38
C GLU A 140 -7.30 2.77 26.55
N SER A 141 -8.08 2.82 25.45
CA SER A 141 -9.56 2.77 25.51
C SER A 141 -10.08 1.46 26.13
N THR A 142 -9.42 0.34 25.83
CA THR A 142 -9.74 -0.96 26.43
C THR A 142 -9.46 -0.95 27.94
N TYR A 143 -8.30 -0.42 28.35
CA TYR A 143 -7.98 -0.29 29.76
C TYR A 143 -9.00 0.61 30.48
N TYR A 144 -9.33 1.77 29.91
CA TYR A 144 -10.34 2.67 30.46
C TYR A 144 -11.68 1.96 30.64
N SER A 145 -12.19 1.33 29.57
CA SER A 145 -13.47 0.62 29.58
C SER A 145 -13.53 -0.46 30.67
N ASN A 146 -12.46 -1.23 30.84
CA ASN A 146 -12.43 -2.34 31.82
C ASN A 146 -12.30 -1.88 33.28
N ASN A 147 -11.82 -0.66 33.52
CA ASN A 147 -11.50 -0.20 34.88
C ASN A 147 -12.45 0.89 35.38
N ILE A 148 -13.06 1.69 34.50
CA ILE A 148 -13.84 2.85 34.94
C ILE A 148 -15.08 2.48 35.76
N ASP A 149 -15.70 1.31 35.50
CA ASP A 149 -16.88 0.85 36.23
C ASP A 149 -16.59 0.54 37.72
N SER A 150 -15.30 0.35 38.06
CA SER A 150 -14.86 0.10 39.43
C SER A 150 -14.62 1.37 40.27
N VAL A 151 -14.64 2.56 39.64
CA VAL A 151 -14.45 3.85 40.31
C VAL A 151 -15.68 4.18 41.16
N GLN A 152 -15.48 4.38 42.47
CA GLN A 152 -16.56 4.69 43.42
C GLN A 152 -16.40 6.07 44.06
N THR A 153 -15.20 6.64 44.02
CA THR A 153 -14.89 7.99 44.50
C THR A 153 -14.08 8.78 43.48
N VAL A 154 -14.16 10.11 43.54
CA VAL A 154 -13.34 11.01 42.71
C VAL A 154 -11.85 10.76 42.92
N ASP A 155 -11.46 10.33 44.12
CA ASP A 155 -10.08 9.97 44.44
C ASP A 155 -9.61 8.71 43.73
N ASP A 156 -10.48 7.71 43.51
CA ASP A 156 -10.11 6.50 42.74
C ASP A 156 -9.71 6.87 41.30
N LEU A 157 -10.44 7.82 40.69
CA LEU A 157 -10.14 8.33 39.35
C LEU A 157 -8.88 9.21 39.33
N VAL A 158 -8.83 10.23 40.20
CA VAL A 158 -7.76 11.24 40.20
C VAL A 158 -6.42 10.64 40.63
N ASN A 159 -6.40 9.64 41.50
CA ASN A 159 -5.17 8.99 41.93
C ASN A 159 -4.69 7.89 40.98
N ASN A 160 -5.57 7.28 40.18
CA ASN A 160 -5.16 6.38 39.11
C ASN A 160 -4.55 7.18 37.95
N THR A 161 -3.22 7.14 37.83
CA THR A 161 -2.50 7.90 36.78
C THR A 161 -2.92 7.54 35.37
N ARG A 162 -3.24 6.27 35.08
CA ARG A 162 -3.62 5.85 33.73
C ARG A 162 -5.02 6.33 33.37
N LEU A 163 -6.00 6.15 34.26
CA LEU A 163 -7.36 6.69 34.06
C LEU A 163 -7.36 8.22 34.00
N ARG A 164 -6.66 8.91 34.92
CA ARG A 164 -6.53 10.37 34.91
C ARG A 164 -5.92 10.87 33.59
N THR A 165 -4.84 10.24 33.13
CA THR A 165 -4.17 10.64 31.87
C THR A 165 -5.10 10.44 30.68
N TYR A 166 -5.81 9.31 30.63
CA TYR A 166 -6.77 9.03 29.57
C TYR A 166 -7.84 10.11 29.49
N VAL A 167 -8.55 10.38 30.60
CA VAL A 167 -9.65 11.36 30.61
C VAL A 167 -9.15 12.78 30.31
N LEU A 168 -7.97 13.19 30.80
CA LEU A 168 -7.43 14.51 30.50
C LEU A 168 -7.07 14.64 29.01
N LYS A 169 -6.43 13.62 28.43
CA LYS A 169 -6.11 13.59 27.00
C LYS A 169 -7.37 13.61 26.13
N THR A 170 -8.43 12.89 26.50
CA THR A 170 -9.73 12.90 25.80
C THR A 170 -10.23 14.32 25.55
N PHE A 171 -10.12 15.20 26.55
CA PHE A 171 -10.60 16.58 26.51
C PHE A 171 -9.51 17.60 26.14
N LYS A 172 -8.39 17.14 25.56
CA LYS A 172 -7.24 17.97 25.14
C LYS A 172 -6.70 18.82 26.30
N ILE A 173 -6.66 18.25 27.50
CA ILE A 173 -6.04 18.84 28.71
C ILE A 173 -4.69 18.17 28.92
N ASP A 174 -3.62 18.96 29.02
CA ASP A 174 -2.27 18.42 29.25
C ASP A 174 -2.18 17.85 30.69
N PRO A 175 -1.96 16.52 30.84
CA PRO A 175 -1.89 15.88 32.15
C PRO A 175 -0.67 16.31 32.98
N THR A 176 0.34 16.93 32.35
CA THR A 176 1.57 17.41 33.00
C THR A 176 1.29 18.58 33.94
N TYR A 177 0.35 19.45 33.57
CA TYR A 177 0.07 20.70 34.29
C TYR A 177 -1.25 20.68 35.05
N ALA A 178 -2.05 19.62 34.90
CA ALA A 178 -3.34 19.49 35.58
C ALA A 178 -3.15 19.14 37.08
N SER A 179 -3.55 20.06 37.97
CA SER A 179 -3.55 19.83 39.41
C SER A 179 -4.60 18.80 39.82
N LYS A 180 -4.22 17.83 40.65
CA LYS A 180 -5.16 16.84 41.22
C LYS A 180 -6.25 17.51 42.07
N ASP A 181 -5.89 18.52 42.86
CA ASP A 181 -6.85 19.20 43.74
C ASP A 181 -7.86 20.01 42.94
N PHE A 182 -7.41 20.70 41.90
CA PHE A 182 -8.31 21.41 41.00
C PHE A 182 -9.22 20.43 40.25
N LEU A 183 -8.68 19.30 39.79
CA LEU A 183 -9.46 18.28 39.11
C LEU A 183 -10.55 17.68 40.00
N ARG A 184 -10.28 17.47 41.30
CA ARG A 184 -11.32 17.09 42.27
C ARG A 184 -12.43 18.12 42.33
N GLN A 185 -12.10 19.40 42.51
CA GLN A 185 -13.10 20.48 42.59
C GLN A 185 -13.94 20.58 41.32
N VAL A 186 -13.34 20.38 40.15
CA VAL A 186 -14.05 20.34 38.86
C VAL A 186 -15.01 19.16 38.81
N LEU A 187 -14.55 17.95 39.14
CA LEU A 187 -15.34 16.72 39.00
C LEU A 187 -16.48 16.61 40.02
N THR A 188 -16.42 17.33 41.14
CA THR A 188 -17.49 17.39 42.16
C THR A 188 -18.32 18.67 42.09
N SER A 189 -18.11 19.53 41.08
CA SER A 189 -18.87 20.77 40.92
C SER A 189 -20.26 20.51 40.34
N ASP A 190 -21.26 21.25 40.81
CA ASP A 190 -22.58 21.31 40.18
C ASP A 190 -22.51 22.15 38.89
N LEU A 191 -22.80 21.51 37.75
CA LEU A 191 -22.78 22.17 36.44
C LEU A 191 -23.93 23.16 36.26
N SER A 192 -25.02 23.01 37.01
CA SER A 192 -26.18 23.90 36.95
C SER A 192 -26.00 25.19 37.76
N ASP A 193 -25.09 25.18 38.74
CA ASP A 193 -24.75 26.35 39.54
C ASP A 193 -23.74 27.25 38.79
N PRO A 194 -24.12 28.47 38.34
CA PRO A 194 -23.23 29.36 37.61
C PRO A 194 -22.00 29.80 38.43
N SER A 195 -22.04 29.66 39.76
CA SER A 195 -20.96 30.04 40.67
C SER A 195 -19.99 28.90 41.02
N SER A 196 -20.27 27.66 40.57
CA SER A 196 -19.40 26.51 40.85
C SER A 196 -18.00 26.66 40.27
N VAL A 197 -17.03 25.91 40.81
CA VAL A 197 -15.61 26.01 40.40
C VAL A 197 -15.45 25.72 38.91
N VAL A 198 -16.13 24.70 38.38
CA VAL A 198 -16.05 24.37 36.96
C VAL A 198 -16.62 25.49 36.08
N ASN A 199 -17.67 26.20 36.52
CA ASN A 199 -18.29 27.28 35.77
C ASN A 199 -17.50 28.59 35.77
N THR A 200 -16.79 28.87 36.87
CA THR A 200 -16.02 30.11 37.07
C THR A 200 -14.54 30.00 36.71
N GLN A 201 -13.95 28.81 36.84
CA GLN A 201 -12.49 28.59 36.70
C GLN A 201 -12.12 27.47 35.73
N GLY A 202 -13.04 26.56 35.38
CA GLY A 202 -12.75 25.39 34.55
C GLY A 202 -12.60 25.68 33.05
N GLY A 203 -13.36 26.65 32.51
CA GLY A 203 -13.46 26.81 31.05
C GLY A 203 -14.08 25.58 30.35
N ASP A 204 -14.17 25.62 29.02
CA ASP A 204 -15.01 24.67 28.28
C ASP A 204 -14.52 23.22 28.35
N LYS A 205 -13.19 22.99 28.35
CA LYS A 205 -12.60 21.64 28.40
C LYS A 205 -12.91 20.93 29.72
N TYR A 206 -12.76 21.63 30.86
CA TYR A 206 -13.05 21.04 32.17
C TYR A 206 -14.56 20.90 32.43
N LYS A 207 -15.41 21.78 31.87
CA LYS A 207 -16.87 21.61 31.86
C LYS A 207 -17.28 20.35 31.10
N ALA A 208 -16.74 20.17 29.89
CA ALA A 208 -17.00 18.98 29.07
C ALA A 208 -16.55 17.70 29.78
N LEU A 209 -15.38 17.72 30.43
CA LEU A 209 -14.89 16.62 31.26
C LEU A 209 -15.84 16.31 32.42
N ALA A 210 -16.21 17.32 33.23
CA ALA A 210 -17.07 17.13 34.39
C ALA A 210 -18.45 16.56 34.02
N ALA A 211 -19.01 16.97 32.88
CA ALA A 211 -20.29 16.48 32.38
C ALA A 211 -20.31 14.97 32.07
N GLN A 212 -19.14 14.33 31.94
CA GLN A 212 -19.05 12.90 31.69
C GLN A 212 -19.06 12.05 32.96
N PHE A 213 -19.09 12.65 34.15
CA PHE A 213 -19.02 11.92 35.42
C PHE A 213 -20.20 12.27 36.33
N SER A 214 -20.60 11.30 37.15
CA SER A 214 -21.74 11.39 38.05
C SER A 214 -21.32 11.43 39.53
N PHE A 215 -20.26 12.17 39.86
CA PHE A 215 -19.81 12.33 41.24
C PHE A 215 -20.73 13.29 42.00
N ASN A 216 -21.07 12.91 43.23
CA ASN A 216 -21.74 13.77 44.21
C ASN A 216 -20.78 14.86 44.70
N ALA A 217 -21.33 15.90 45.34
CA ALA A 217 -20.54 16.99 45.92
C ALA A 217 -19.53 16.53 47.00
N ASP A 218 -19.78 15.38 47.65
CA ASP A 218 -18.87 14.76 48.61
C ASP A 218 -17.77 13.89 47.95
N GLY A 219 -17.79 13.76 46.63
CA GLY A 219 -16.84 12.98 45.85
C GLY A 219 -17.19 11.51 45.65
N THR A 220 -18.32 11.02 46.18
CA THR A 220 -18.81 9.64 45.99
C THR A 220 -19.72 9.51 44.77
N VAL A 221 -20.16 8.30 44.40
CA VAL A 221 -21.16 8.07 43.35
C VAL A 221 -22.36 7.27 43.88
N THR A 222 -23.55 7.53 43.34
CA THR A 222 -24.73 6.70 43.60
C THR A 222 -24.92 5.71 42.44
N GLY A 223 -24.14 4.62 42.45
CA GLY A 223 -24.10 3.64 41.36
C GLY A 223 -22.73 3.60 40.68
N THR A 224 -22.65 3.98 39.40
CA THR A 224 -21.40 4.02 38.64
C THR A 224 -20.94 5.46 38.41
N ALA A 225 -19.62 5.66 38.30
CA ALA A 225 -19.04 6.99 38.01
C ALA A 225 -19.44 7.54 36.63
N GLN A 226 -19.82 6.67 35.70
CA GLN A 226 -20.37 7.04 34.40
C GLN A 226 -21.58 6.16 34.07
N THR A 227 -22.55 6.73 33.35
CA THR A 227 -23.54 5.97 32.62
C THR A 227 -22.90 5.27 31.42
N ALA A 228 -23.55 4.22 30.88
CA ALA A 228 -23.07 3.57 29.66
C ALA A 228 -22.92 4.55 28.48
N ALA A 229 -23.81 5.54 28.37
CA ALA A 229 -23.75 6.58 27.33
C ALA A 229 -22.54 7.52 27.52
N GLN A 230 -22.30 8.00 28.75
CA GLN A 230 -21.12 8.83 29.06
C GLN A 230 -19.81 8.05 28.81
N LYS A 231 -19.75 6.78 29.20
CA LYS A 231 -18.59 5.91 28.95
C LYS A 231 -18.30 5.76 27.46
N SER A 232 -19.31 5.45 26.65
CA SER A 232 -19.18 5.35 25.19
C SER A 232 -18.75 6.68 24.57
N SER A 233 -19.32 7.81 25.03
CA SER A 233 -18.97 9.15 24.57
C SER A 233 -17.51 9.51 24.87
N VAL A 234 -17.00 9.16 26.06
CA VAL A 234 -15.60 9.38 26.42
C VAL A 234 -14.66 8.55 25.54
N ILE A 235 -15.00 7.28 25.27
CA ILE A 235 -14.18 6.41 24.42
C ILE A 235 -14.16 6.91 22.97
N GLU A 236 -15.33 7.26 22.42
CA GLU A 236 -15.45 7.83 21.08
C GLU A 236 -14.62 9.12 20.97
N THR A 237 -14.81 10.05 21.92
CA THR A 237 -14.09 11.33 21.93
C THR A 237 -12.58 11.13 22.02
N TYR A 238 -12.12 10.16 22.82
CA TYR A 238 -10.70 9.85 22.91
C TYR A 238 -10.16 9.33 21.59
N THR A 239 -10.87 8.38 20.96
CA THR A 239 -10.48 7.82 19.66
C THR A 239 -10.38 8.90 18.58
N LEU A 240 -11.37 9.79 18.48
CA LEU A 240 -11.36 10.88 17.50
C LEU A 240 -10.28 11.93 17.78
N ASN A 241 -9.99 12.22 19.04
CA ASN A 241 -8.97 13.21 19.41
C ASN A 241 -7.54 12.66 19.46
N SER A 242 -7.36 11.34 19.40
CA SER A 242 -6.04 10.67 19.47
C SER A 242 -5.51 10.24 18.11
N GLN A 243 -6.19 10.61 17.02
CA GLN A 243 -5.70 10.36 15.67
C GLN A 243 -4.35 11.03 15.45
N SER A 244 -3.43 10.31 14.80
CA SER A 244 -2.12 10.85 14.48
C SER A 244 -2.22 11.85 13.33
N VAL A 245 -1.55 12.99 13.45
CA VAL A 245 -1.41 13.96 12.37
C VAL A 245 -0.37 13.43 11.37
N ILE A 246 -0.70 13.46 10.08
CA ILE A 246 0.20 13.08 8.98
C ILE A 246 0.81 14.34 8.37
N ILE A 247 -0.02 15.34 8.09
CA ILE A 247 0.37 16.65 7.53
C ILE A 247 -0.20 17.73 8.45
N ASP A 248 0.68 18.60 8.96
CA ASP A 248 0.34 19.76 9.79
C ASP A 248 0.27 20.99 8.89
N ASN A 249 -0.95 21.45 8.60
CA ASN A 249 -1.18 22.49 7.59
C ASN A 249 -1.35 23.85 8.25
N SER A 250 -0.34 24.71 8.13
CA SER A 250 -0.42 26.08 8.69
C SER A 250 -1.45 27.00 8.04
N VAL A 251 -1.91 26.70 6.81
CA VAL A 251 -2.82 27.53 6.01
C VAL A 251 -4.10 26.78 5.56
N GLY A 252 -4.26 25.52 5.99
CA GLY A 252 -5.36 24.61 5.59
C GLY A 252 -5.80 23.72 6.75
N SER A 253 -6.57 22.66 6.45
CA SER A 253 -6.92 21.67 7.48
C SER A 253 -5.82 20.62 7.60
N ASP A 254 -5.46 20.25 8.84
CA ASP A 254 -4.54 19.12 9.07
C ASP A 254 -5.11 17.82 8.50
N VAL A 255 -4.22 16.94 8.04
CA VAL A 255 -4.60 15.61 7.57
C VAL A 255 -4.29 14.59 8.67
N TYR A 256 -5.30 13.84 9.10
CA TYR A 256 -5.22 12.88 10.19
C TYR A 256 -5.27 11.44 9.67
N TYR A 257 -4.61 10.53 10.39
CA TYR A 257 -4.77 9.10 10.22
C TYR A 257 -6.11 8.64 10.82
N VAL A 258 -7.17 8.68 10.01
CA VAL A 258 -8.51 8.24 10.40
C VAL A 258 -8.55 6.71 10.45
N SER A 259 -8.54 6.09 11.64
CA SER A 259 -8.62 4.63 11.76
C SER A 259 -10.02 4.09 11.45
N LYS A 260 -10.12 2.77 11.21
CA LYS A 260 -11.41 2.12 10.93
C LYS A 260 -12.41 2.34 12.07
N THR A 261 -11.95 2.27 13.32
CA THR A 261 -12.77 2.53 14.51
C THR A 261 -13.29 3.97 14.52
N ALA A 262 -12.45 4.95 14.19
CA ALA A 262 -12.88 6.34 14.09
C ALA A 262 -13.90 6.56 12.96
N ALA A 263 -13.67 5.93 11.81
CA ALA A 263 -14.59 5.94 10.69
C ALA A 263 -15.96 5.35 11.06
N ASP A 264 -15.98 4.27 11.84
CA ASP A 264 -17.20 3.65 12.35
C ASP A 264 -17.97 4.57 13.29
N TYR A 265 -17.28 5.29 14.17
CA TYR A 265 -17.92 6.33 14.99
C TYR A 265 -18.51 7.45 14.14
N ASN A 266 -17.79 7.91 13.11
CA ASN A 266 -18.28 8.94 12.20
C ASN A 266 -19.52 8.48 11.43
N LYS A 267 -19.55 7.21 10.97
CA LYS A 267 -20.72 6.59 10.34
C LYS A 267 -21.91 6.50 11.30
N ALA A 268 -21.67 6.08 12.55
CA ALA A 268 -22.70 6.01 13.57
C ALA A 268 -23.30 7.40 13.86
N TYR A 269 -22.44 8.43 13.97
CA TYR A 269 -22.88 9.81 14.16
C TYR A 269 -23.72 10.32 12.99
N TYR A 270 -23.25 10.10 11.76
CA TYR A 270 -24.00 10.46 10.55
C TYR A 270 -25.39 9.82 10.54
N THR A 271 -25.44 8.49 10.76
CA THR A 271 -26.67 7.68 10.78
C THR A 271 -27.66 8.17 11.84
N ALA A 272 -27.17 8.56 13.03
CA ALA A 272 -28.01 9.05 14.11
C ALA A 272 -28.54 10.48 13.85
N LYS A 273 -27.77 11.32 13.15
CA LYS A 273 -28.07 12.75 13.00
C LYS A 273 -28.78 13.10 11.69
N ILE A 274 -28.47 12.43 10.58
CA ILE A 274 -28.97 12.85 9.27
C ILE A 274 -30.49 12.81 9.17
N GLY A 275 -31.14 11.86 9.85
CA GLY A 275 -32.60 11.76 9.93
C GLY A 275 -33.28 12.92 10.66
N THR A 276 -32.52 13.71 11.44
CA THR A 276 -33.03 14.86 12.20
C THR A 276 -32.89 16.19 11.44
N ILE A 277 -32.16 16.20 10.33
CA ILE A 277 -31.91 17.41 9.54
C ILE A 277 -33.15 17.76 8.72
N THR A 278 -33.70 18.94 8.98
CA THR A 278 -34.84 19.52 8.25
C THR A 278 -34.48 20.75 7.41
N ASN A 279 -33.29 21.32 7.62
CA ASN A 279 -32.77 22.45 6.86
C ASN A 279 -31.28 22.26 6.53
N VAL A 280 -30.85 22.68 5.34
CA VAL A 280 -29.45 22.61 4.90
C VAL A 280 -28.51 23.37 5.82
N ASP A 281 -28.98 24.47 6.44
CA ASP A 281 -28.18 25.29 7.33
C ASP A 281 -27.80 24.51 8.61
N ASP A 282 -28.68 23.64 9.12
CA ASP A 282 -28.39 22.75 10.25
C ASP A 282 -27.30 21.72 9.89
N LEU A 283 -27.33 21.22 8.65
CA LEU A 283 -26.35 20.26 8.15
C LEU A 283 -24.97 20.90 7.99
N VAL A 284 -24.90 22.08 7.37
CA VAL A 284 -23.61 22.74 7.11
C VAL A 284 -22.99 23.39 8.34
N ALA A 285 -23.78 23.62 9.39
CA ALA A 285 -23.28 24.05 10.70
C ALA A 285 -22.62 22.91 11.51
N ASP A 286 -22.92 21.65 11.19
CA ASP A 286 -22.30 20.49 11.83
C ASP A 286 -21.02 20.09 11.08
N ASN A 287 -19.86 20.44 11.65
CA ASN A 287 -18.54 20.14 11.06
C ASN A 287 -18.31 18.64 10.84
N ARG A 288 -18.91 17.77 11.66
CA ARG A 288 -18.72 16.33 11.53
C ARG A 288 -19.57 15.77 10.39
N LEU A 289 -20.81 16.24 10.23
CA LEU A 289 -21.65 15.88 9.07
C LEU A 289 -21.05 16.40 7.77
N THR A 290 -20.60 17.65 7.73
CA THR A 290 -19.96 18.21 6.54
C THR A 290 -18.69 17.47 6.17
N SER A 291 -17.81 17.17 7.14
CA SER A 291 -16.62 16.36 6.89
C SER A 291 -16.99 14.98 6.35
N TYR A 292 -18.00 14.32 6.93
CA TYR A 292 -18.47 13.01 6.47
C TYR A 292 -18.90 13.03 5.01
N ILE A 293 -19.70 14.02 4.62
CA ILE A 293 -20.22 14.17 3.25
C ILE A 293 -19.09 14.50 2.29
N LYS A 294 -18.18 15.41 2.66
CA LYS A 294 -17.02 15.74 1.82
C LYS A 294 -16.15 14.52 1.55
N THR A 295 -15.89 13.70 2.55
CA THR A 295 -15.14 12.45 2.40
C THR A 295 -15.92 11.44 1.54
N ALA A 296 -17.21 11.24 1.81
CA ALA A 296 -18.05 10.31 1.04
C ALA A 296 -18.06 10.63 -0.46
N TYR A 297 -18.04 11.91 -0.82
CA TYR A 297 -18.13 12.36 -2.20
C TYR A 297 -16.83 12.91 -2.78
N SER A 298 -15.68 12.65 -2.15
CA SER A 298 -14.35 13.08 -2.61
C SER A 298 -14.26 14.58 -2.93
N MET A 299 -14.88 15.42 -2.11
CA MET A 299 -14.97 16.87 -2.37
C MET A 299 -13.67 17.61 -2.02
N GLY A 300 -12.76 16.97 -1.27
CA GLY A 300 -11.52 17.53 -0.76
C GLY A 300 -11.69 18.30 0.56
N ALA A 301 -10.62 18.38 1.36
CA ALA A 301 -10.65 19.04 2.67
C ALA A 301 -11.00 20.54 2.57
N ASP A 302 -10.45 21.22 1.56
CA ASP A 302 -10.61 22.66 1.34
C ASP A 302 -12.00 23.06 0.83
N PHE A 303 -12.87 22.09 0.52
CA PHE A 303 -14.23 22.39 0.11
C PHE A 303 -15.03 23.01 1.27
N THR A 304 -15.54 24.22 1.03
CA THR A 304 -16.13 25.05 2.08
C THR A 304 -17.60 24.69 2.35
N ALA A 305 -18.05 24.90 3.59
CA ALA A 305 -19.45 24.71 3.97
C ALA A 305 -20.44 25.54 3.12
N PRO A 306 -20.16 26.83 2.76
CA PRO A 306 -21.01 27.58 1.84
C PRO A 306 -21.10 26.97 0.43
N ALA A 307 -19.98 26.45 -0.10
CA ALA A 307 -19.99 25.76 -1.40
C ALA A 307 -20.81 24.47 -1.32
N LEU A 308 -20.71 23.72 -0.22
CA LEU A 308 -21.52 22.52 0.02
C LEU A 308 -23.01 22.85 0.09
N ARG A 309 -23.38 23.94 0.78
CA ARG A 309 -24.76 24.44 0.80
C ARG A 309 -25.29 24.65 -0.62
N MET A 310 -24.52 25.33 -1.48
CA MET A 310 -24.94 25.56 -2.87
C MET A 310 -25.07 24.26 -3.66
N VAL A 311 -24.13 23.30 -3.51
CA VAL A 311 -24.23 21.97 -4.14
C VAL A 311 -25.51 21.23 -3.71
N LEU A 312 -25.94 21.40 -2.46
CA LEU A 312 -27.11 20.71 -1.91
C LEU A 312 -28.46 21.35 -2.30
N THR A 313 -28.49 22.64 -2.65
CA THR A 313 -29.73 23.38 -2.92
C THR A 313 -29.89 23.86 -4.36
N ASP A 314 -28.80 23.98 -5.13
CA ASP A 314 -28.78 24.53 -6.49
C ASP A 314 -28.26 23.47 -7.50
N PRO A 315 -29.13 22.93 -8.38
CA PRO A 315 -28.74 21.92 -9.34
C PRO A 315 -27.73 22.42 -10.39
N SER A 316 -27.81 23.69 -10.79
CA SER A 316 -26.89 24.28 -11.75
C SER A 316 -25.50 24.45 -11.15
N TYR A 317 -25.42 24.85 -9.88
CA TYR A 317 -24.14 24.93 -9.16
C TYR A 317 -23.55 23.53 -8.92
N ALA A 318 -24.37 22.55 -8.51
CA ALA A 318 -23.93 21.17 -8.37
C ALA A 318 -23.35 20.62 -9.68
N GLN A 319 -23.97 20.91 -10.82
CA GLN A 319 -23.45 20.52 -12.14
C GLN A 319 -22.14 21.23 -12.49
N LEU A 320 -22.04 22.54 -12.26
CA LEU A 320 -20.82 23.31 -12.51
C LEU A 320 -19.62 22.75 -11.74
N MET A 321 -19.86 22.30 -10.51
CA MET A 321 -18.82 21.73 -9.63
C MET A 321 -18.61 20.23 -9.82
N GLY A 322 -19.41 19.55 -10.66
CA GLY A 322 -19.32 18.10 -10.88
C GLY A 322 -19.89 17.24 -9.76
N PHE A 323 -20.74 17.81 -8.88
CA PHE A 323 -21.32 17.16 -7.71
C PHE A 323 -22.84 16.92 -7.83
N THR A 324 -23.32 16.60 -9.03
CA THR A 324 -24.74 16.26 -9.28
C THR A 324 -25.20 15.03 -8.50
N ASN A 325 -24.30 14.08 -8.27
CA ASN A 325 -24.51 12.92 -7.40
C ASN A 325 -24.78 13.32 -5.94
N VAL A 326 -24.10 14.34 -5.43
CA VAL A 326 -24.34 14.89 -4.08
C VAL A 326 -25.73 15.54 -4.05
N TYR A 327 -26.06 16.41 -5.00
CA TYR A 327 -27.38 17.05 -5.08
C TYR A 327 -28.53 16.02 -5.11
N ASN A 328 -28.35 14.92 -5.84
CA ASN A 328 -29.35 13.85 -5.94
C ASN A 328 -29.45 12.99 -4.67
N ALA A 329 -28.40 12.94 -3.87
CA ALA A 329 -28.39 12.18 -2.62
C ALA A 329 -29.13 12.88 -1.48
N PHE A 330 -29.46 14.17 -1.59
CA PHE A 330 -30.11 14.95 -0.54
C PHE A 330 -31.36 15.67 -1.08
N ASN A 331 -32.49 15.49 -0.41
CA ASN A 331 -33.81 15.98 -0.82
C ASN A 331 -34.10 17.40 -0.28
N PHE A 332 -33.20 18.35 -0.49
CA PHE A 332 -33.45 19.76 -0.16
C PHE A 332 -34.19 20.50 -1.29
N LYS A 333 -35.04 21.44 -0.90
CA LYS A 333 -35.61 22.48 -1.76
C LYS A 333 -34.60 23.62 -1.97
N ALA A 334 -34.88 24.50 -2.93
CA ALA A 334 -34.04 25.66 -3.22
C ALA A 334 -33.90 26.63 -2.03
N ASP A 335 -34.91 26.69 -1.16
CA ASP A 335 -34.88 27.51 0.07
C ASP A 335 -34.09 26.84 1.23
N GLY A 336 -33.63 25.61 1.04
CA GLY A 336 -32.87 24.85 2.03
C GLY A 336 -33.70 23.94 2.92
N THR A 337 -35.04 23.96 2.85
CA THR A 337 -35.91 23.05 3.62
C THR A 337 -35.99 21.66 3.00
N THR A 338 -36.38 20.63 3.76
CA THR A 338 -36.54 19.27 3.22
C THR A 338 -37.78 19.11 2.33
N SER A 339 -37.66 18.24 1.32
CA SER A 339 -38.75 17.78 0.46
C SER A 339 -39.20 16.39 0.87
N ASN A 340 -40.51 16.18 0.97
CA ASN A 340 -41.12 14.87 1.25
C ASN A 340 -41.57 14.14 -0.04
N THR A 341 -41.31 14.71 -1.21
CA THR A 341 -41.56 14.08 -2.51
C THR A 341 -40.25 13.89 -3.27
N VAL A 342 -40.26 12.95 -4.20
CA VAL A 342 -39.25 12.85 -5.26
C VAL A 342 -39.19 14.18 -6.00
N ARG A 343 -38.03 14.51 -6.57
CA ARG A 343 -37.89 15.72 -7.40
C ARG A 343 -38.73 15.58 -8.67
N VAL A 344 -39.48 16.63 -9.00
CA VAL A 344 -40.35 16.67 -10.19
C VAL A 344 -39.53 16.51 -11.49
N GLN A 345 -38.30 17.01 -11.51
CA GLN A 345 -37.32 16.78 -12.56
C GLN A 345 -35.96 16.40 -11.97
N SER A 346 -35.26 15.48 -12.61
CA SER A 346 -33.83 15.25 -12.44
C SER A 346 -33.03 16.33 -13.19
N ILE A 347 -31.73 16.46 -12.88
CA ILE A 347 -30.85 17.40 -13.58
C ILE A 347 -30.80 17.11 -15.09
N ASP A 348 -30.77 15.85 -15.48
CA ASP A 348 -30.77 15.47 -16.90
C ASP A 348 -32.08 15.84 -17.59
N GLN A 349 -33.22 15.67 -16.90
CA GLN A 349 -34.53 16.07 -17.40
C GLN A 349 -34.64 17.60 -17.56
N ALA A 350 -34.16 18.35 -16.57
CA ALA A 350 -34.10 19.82 -16.63
C ALA A 350 -33.19 20.29 -17.79
N ASN A 351 -32.03 19.65 -17.97
CA ASN A 351 -31.09 19.96 -19.06
C ASN A 351 -31.67 19.67 -20.45
N LYS A 352 -32.46 18.59 -20.60
CA LYS A 352 -33.19 18.30 -21.84
C LYS A 352 -34.13 19.45 -22.20
N LEU A 353 -34.93 19.92 -21.23
CA LEU A 353 -35.86 21.03 -21.44
C LEU A 353 -35.12 22.34 -21.75
N GLN A 354 -34.04 22.66 -21.01
CA GLN A 354 -33.24 23.86 -21.25
C GLN A 354 -32.54 23.84 -22.61
N SER A 355 -32.09 22.67 -23.08
CA SER A 355 -31.48 22.50 -24.41
C SER A 355 -32.51 22.70 -25.53
N ALA A 356 -33.74 22.21 -25.33
CA ALA A 356 -34.85 22.41 -26.25
C ALA A 356 -35.28 23.89 -26.31
N ALA A 357 -35.36 24.55 -25.16
CA ALA A 357 -35.61 25.99 -25.05
C ALA A 357 -34.52 26.82 -25.76
N SER A 358 -33.24 26.48 -25.53
CA SER A 358 -32.10 27.16 -26.16
C SER A 358 -32.09 26.99 -27.67
N SER A 359 -32.46 25.80 -28.17
CA SER A 359 -32.60 25.51 -29.59
C SER A 359 -33.70 26.35 -30.23
N THR A 360 -34.83 26.50 -29.53
CA THR A 360 -35.96 27.34 -29.94
C THR A 360 -35.57 28.83 -29.98
N ASN A 361 -34.90 29.35 -28.94
CA ASN A 361 -34.40 30.74 -28.92
C ASN A 361 -33.41 31.01 -30.07
N LYS A 362 -32.51 30.05 -30.34
CA LYS A 362 -31.59 30.15 -31.49
C LYS A 362 -32.34 30.16 -32.82
N TYR A 363 -33.35 29.32 -32.98
CA TYR A 363 -34.21 29.32 -34.16
C TYR A 363 -34.88 30.68 -34.34
N TYR A 364 -35.50 31.21 -33.29
CA TYR A 364 -36.12 32.53 -33.32
C TYR A 364 -35.11 33.61 -33.73
N THR A 365 -33.96 33.69 -33.05
CA THR A 365 -32.95 34.72 -33.28
C THR A 365 -32.44 34.75 -34.73
N VAL A 366 -32.29 33.56 -35.35
CA VAL A 366 -31.84 33.44 -36.75
C VAL A 366 -32.99 33.69 -37.72
N THR A 367 -34.11 32.99 -37.57
CA THR A 367 -35.19 32.99 -38.56
C THR A 367 -36.00 34.30 -38.54
N SER A 368 -36.14 34.96 -37.39
CA SER A 368 -36.74 36.30 -37.31
C SER A 368 -35.94 37.38 -38.05
N GLN A 369 -34.67 37.13 -38.38
CA GLN A 369 -33.84 38.04 -39.17
C GLN A 369 -33.63 37.52 -40.60
N SER A 370 -34.31 36.44 -40.99
CA SER A 370 -34.20 35.86 -42.32
C SER A 370 -34.87 36.75 -43.36
N SER A 371 -34.26 36.86 -44.54
CA SER A 371 -34.87 37.52 -45.71
C SER A 371 -36.12 36.80 -46.25
N SER A 372 -36.41 35.58 -45.77
CA SER A 372 -37.60 34.82 -46.13
C SER A 372 -38.88 35.30 -45.43
N ILE A 373 -38.77 36.09 -44.36
CA ILE A 373 -39.93 36.67 -43.66
C ILE A 373 -40.10 38.10 -44.15
N THR A 374 -41.09 38.34 -45.02
CA THR A 374 -41.28 39.64 -45.70
C THR A 374 -42.53 40.39 -45.24
N ASN A 375 -43.42 39.72 -44.53
CA ASN A 375 -44.67 40.27 -44.01
C ASN A 375 -45.14 39.48 -42.76
N VAL A 376 -46.18 39.96 -42.10
CA VAL A 376 -46.72 39.35 -40.88
C VAL A 376 -47.29 37.94 -41.12
N ASP A 377 -47.78 37.65 -42.33
CA ASP A 377 -48.31 36.33 -42.66
C ASP A 377 -47.18 35.29 -42.81
N ASP A 378 -46.03 35.67 -43.39
CA ASP A 378 -44.83 34.82 -43.44
C ASP A 378 -44.35 34.47 -42.02
N LEU A 379 -44.37 35.44 -41.11
CA LEU A 379 -44.01 35.24 -39.69
C LEU A 379 -44.96 34.27 -38.99
N LEU A 380 -46.28 34.43 -39.20
CA LEU A 380 -47.31 33.63 -38.54
C LEU A 380 -47.52 32.25 -39.19
N ALA A 381 -47.07 32.07 -40.44
CA ALA A 381 -47.03 30.76 -41.10
C ALA A 381 -45.94 29.85 -40.50
N ASP A 382 -44.89 30.45 -39.94
CA ASP A 382 -43.88 29.74 -39.15
C ASP A 382 -44.41 29.52 -37.72
N ASN A 383 -44.90 28.30 -37.48
CA ASN A 383 -45.47 27.93 -36.19
C ASN A 383 -44.47 28.03 -35.02
N VAL A 384 -43.16 27.94 -35.28
CA VAL A 384 -42.13 28.06 -34.24
C VAL A 384 -41.98 29.53 -33.84
N LEU A 385 -41.90 30.44 -34.81
CA LEU A 385 -41.82 31.88 -34.55
C LEU A 385 -43.10 32.40 -33.87
N ALA A 386 -44.27 32.01 -34.37
CA ALA A 386 -45.55 32.42 -33.78
C ALA A 386 -45.66 31.96 -32.32
N ARG A 387 -45.28 30.71 -32.01
CA ARG A 387 -45.32 30.18 -30.64
C ARG A 387 -44.30 30.84 -29.73
N TYR A 388 -43.10 31.11 -30.23
CA TYR A 388 -42.06 31.83 -29.47
C TYR A 388 -42.53 33.22 -29.05
N ILE A 389 -43.22 33.94 -29.93
CA ILE A 389 -43.78 35.26 -29.61
C ILE A 389 -44.89 35.14 -28.57
N LYS A 390 -45.83 34.19 -28.75
CA LYS A 390 -46.89 33.96 -27.76
C LYS A 390 -46.32 33.64 -26.39
N ASP A 391 -45.24 32.85 -26.35
CA ASP A 391 -44.50 32.54 -25.12
C ASP A 391 -43.88 33.79 -24.52
N ALA A 392 -42.98 34.46 -25.25
CA ALA A 392 -42.26 35.64 -24.77
C ALA A 392 -43.19 36.72 -24.19
N TYR A 393 -44.42 36.86 -24.68
CA TYR A 393 -45.37 37.86 -24.16
C TYR A 393 -46.48 37.31 -23.28
N GLY A 394 -46.44 36.02 -22.92
CA GLY A 394 -47.39 35.38 -22.01
C GLY A 394 -48.83 35.39 -22.53
N LEU A 395 -49.02 35.34 -23.86
CA LEU A 395 -50.34 35.45 -24.49
C LEU A 395 -51.24 34.23 -24.27
N GLY A 396 -50.66 33.10 -23.82
CA GLY A 396 -51.38 31.85 -23.65
C GLY A 396 -51.63 31.14 -24.99
N THR A 397 -51.95 29.84 -24.90
CA THR A 397 -52.04 28.92 -26.06
C THR A 397 -53.34 29.06 -26.84
N SER A 398 -54.40 29.57 -26.20
CA SER A 398 -55.68 29.89 -26.84
C SER A 398 -55.64 31.19 -27.65
N PHE A 399 -54.52 31.91 -27.62
CA PHE A 399 -54.36 33.16 -28.36
C PHE A 399 -54.21 32.88 -29.85
N SER A 400 -55.18 33.36 -30.64
CA SER A 400 -55.26 33.03 -32.06
C SER A 400 -54.18 33.77 -32.87
N ASN A 401 -53.69 33.15 -33.95
CA ASN A 401 -52.78 33.85 -34.87
C ASN A 401 -53.47 35.06 -35.53
N ALA A 402 -54.81 35.08 -35.62
CA ALA A 402 -55.55 36.22 -36.13
C ALA A 402 -55.50 37.41 -35.16
N ASP A 403 -55.67 37.18 -33.86
CA ASP A 403 -55.54 38.22 -32.85
C ASP A 403 -54.09 38.70 -32.74
N LEU A 404 -53.11 37.79 -32.86
CA LEU A 404 -51.70 38.14 -32.87
C LEU A 404 -51.35 38.99 -34.10
N LYS A 405 -51.91 38.66 -35.26
CA LYS A 405 -51.79 39.48 -36.48
C LYS A 405 -52.30 40.89 -36.22
N ASN A 406 -53.49 41.03 -35.63
CA ASN A 406 -54.08 42.34 -35.33
C ASN A 406 -53.22 43.15 -34.34
N ILE A 407 -52.65 42.50 -33.31
CA ILE A 407 -51.71 43.16 -32.38
C ILE A 407 -50.45 43.62 -33.12
N LEU A 408 -49.90 42.78 -34.00
CA LEU A 408 -48.66 43.09 -34.71
C LEU A 408 -48.83 44.22 -35.74
N THR A 409 -50.00 44.39 -36.34
CA THR A 409 -50.22 45.37 -37.43
C THR A 409 -51.02 46.62 -37.05
N ASP A 410 -51.84 46.59 -35.99
CA ASP A 410 -52.66 47.73 -35.55
C ASP A 410 -52.28 48.20 -34.14
N PRO A 411 -51.56 49.33 -34.01
CA PRO A 411 -51.14 49.86 -32.71
C PRO A 411 -52.31 50.28 -31.81
N SER A 412 -53.44 50.69 -32.39
CA SER A 412 -54.63 51.08 -31.61
C SER A 412 -55.33 49.84 -31.05
N TYR A 413 -55.45 48.79 -31.86
CA TYR A 413 -55.96 47.49 -31.41
C TYR A 413 -55.05 46.88 -30.34
N ALA A 414 -53.72 46.89 -30.56
CA ALA A 414 -52.74 46.40 -29.60
C ALA A 414 -52.85 47.13 -28.24
N ALA A 415 -52.95 48.47 -28.24
CA ALA A 415 -53.13 49.24 -27.02
C ALA A 415 -54.47 48.93 -26.33
N ALA A 416 -55.56 48.78 -27.09
CA ALA A 416 -56.88 48.43 -26.56
C ALA A 416 -56.92 47.05 -25.91
N GLN A 417 -56.15 46.09 -26.44
CA GLN A 417 -56.00 44.75 -25.86
C GLN A 417 -54.91 44.67 -24.79
N GLY A 418 -54.23 45.78 -24.44
CA GLY A 418 -53.17 45.79 -23.42
C GLY A 418 -51.82 45.22 -23.88
N HIS A 419 -51.62 45.07 -25.19
CA HIS A 419 -50.45 44.47 -25.84
C HIS A 419 -49.64 45.44 -26.70
N ALA A 420 -49.68 46.74 -26.36
CA ALA A 420 -48.90 47.78 -27.05
C ALA A 420 -47.39 47.51 -27.05
N ASN A 421 -46.88 46.82 -26.03
CA ASN A 421 -45.50 46.38 -25.94
C ASN A 421 -45.13 45.38 -27.05
N ILE A 422 -46.04 44.47 -27.43
CA ILE A 422 -45.82 43.52 -28.51
C ILE A 422 -45.72 44.28 -29.82
N ASN A 423 -46.69 45.15 -30.12
CA ASN A 423 -46.65 45.97 -31.33
C ASN A 423 -45.37 46.81 -31.43
N ALA A 424 -44.94 47.42 -30.33
CA ALA A 424 -43.73 48.24 -30.29
C ALA A 424 -42.43 47.44 -30.54
N ASP A 425 -42.43 46.14 -30.25
CA ASP A 425 -41.29 45.26 -30.46
C ASP A 425 -41.26 44.64 -31.87
N PHE A 426 -42.16 45.01 -32.79
CA PHE A 426 -42.16 44.56 -34.19
C PHE A 426 -42.39 45.70 -35.19
N ASN A 427 -41.76 45.62 -36.36
CA ASN A 427 -41.76 46.67 -37.39
C ASN A 427 -42.75 46.37 -38.53
N PHE A 428 -44.01 46.06 -38.22
CA PHE A 428 -45.05 45.84 -39.25
C PHE A 428 -45.89 47.09 -39.50
N GLN A 429 -46.31 47.27 -40.74
CA GLN A 429 -47.30 48.27 -41.16
C GLN A 429 -48.72 47.71 -41.03
N ALA A 430 -49.73 48.58 -41.14
CA ALA A 430 -51.14 48.20 -41.06
C ALA A 430 -51.57 47.20 -42.16
N ASP A 431 -50.90 47.21 -43.32
CA ASP A 431 -51.13 46.25 -44.40
C ASP A 431 -50.37 44.91 -44.22
N GLY A 432 -49.62 44.77 -43.13
CA GLY A 432 -48.84 43.58 -42.79
C GLY A 432 -47.43 43.55 -43.39
N SER A 433 -47.04 44.54 -44.20
CA SER A 433 -45.68 44.64 -44.75
C SER A 433 -44.67 45.13 -43.71
N ILE A 434 -43.37 44.89 -43.94
CA ILE A 434 -42.30 45.32 -43.03
C ILE A 434 -41.94 46.78 -43.27
N ASN A 435 -41.85 47.55 -42.19
CA ASN A 435 -41.31 48.90 -42.17
C ASN A 435 -39.78 48.87 -41.99
N GLY A 436 -39.03 48.77 -43.10
CA GLY A 436 -37.57 48.70 -43.09
C GLY A 436 -37.04 47.39 -43.65
N SER A 437 -35.90 46.89 -43.14
CA SER A 437 -35.23 45.68 -43.67
C SER A 437 -35.45 44.41 -42.84
N ALA A 438 -36.08 44.50 -41.66
CA ALA A 438 -36.30 43.37 -40.77
C ALA A 438 -37.56 43.57 -39.90
N ILE A 439 -38.19 42.45 -39.51
CA ILE A 439 -39.38 42.48 -38.64
C ILE A 439 -39.08 43.02 -37.23
N GLN A 440 -37.81 43.03 -36.80
CA GLN A 440 -37.35 43.59 -35.53
C GLN A 440 -35.95 44.18 -35.66
N THR A 441 -35.68 45.26 -34.94
CA THR A 441 -34.31 45.73 -34.67
C THR A 441 -33.62 44.82 -33.66
N ALA A 442 -32.29 44.91 -33.54
CA ALA A 442 -31.53 44.16 -32.54
C ALA A 442 -32.02 44.42 -31.10
N ALA A 443 -32.45 45.65 -30.78
CA ALA A 443 -32.97 45.99 -29.47
C ALA A 443 -34.35 45.37 -29.20
N GLN A 444 -35.25 45.40 -30.19
CA GLN A 444 -36.58 44.79 -30.10
C GLN A 444 -36.52 43.26 -30.05
N GLN A 445 -35.63 42.65 -30.86
CA GLN A 445 -35.36 41.22 -30.80
C GLN A 445 -34.82 40.82 -29.42
N LYS A 446 -33.87 41.60 -28.88
CA LYS A 446 -33.37 41.40 -27.52
C LYS A 446 -34.46 41.56 -26.46
N SER A 447 -35.35 42.55 -26.58
CA SER A 447 -36.51 42.69 -25.69
C SER A 447 -37.35 41.41 -25.70
N THR A 448 -37.60 40.83 -26.87
CA THR A 448 -38.39 39.60 -27.01
C THR A 448 -37.66 38.38 -26.41
N THR A 449 -36.36 38.22 -26.66
CA THR A 449 -35.59 37.10 -26.10
C THR A 449 -35.39 37.23 -24.58
N ASP A 450 -35.24 38.44 -24.04
CA ASP A 450 -35.17 38.68 -22.59
C ASP A 450 -36.48 38.28 -21.89
N LYS A 451 -37.65 38.50 -22.52
CA LYS A 451 -38.92 38.06 -21.94
C LYS A 451 -39.10 36.54 -21.97
N SER A 452 -38.71 35.87 -23.06
CA SER A 452 -38.70 34.40 -23.08
C SER A 452 -37.76 33.82 -22.02
N ALA A 453 -36.58 34.44 -21.81
CA ALA A 453 -35.68 34.07 -20.72
C ALA A 453 -36.31 34.30 -19.33
N ALA A 454 -37.10 35.34 -19.15
CA ALA A 454 -37.84 35.58 -17.91
C ALA A 454 -38.89 34.47 -17.65
N ASN A 455 -39.57 33.96 -18.67
CA ASN A 455 -40.48 32.82 -18.52
C ASN A 455 -39.76 31.54 -18.12
N ALA A 456 -38.58 31.27 -18.71
CA ALA A 456 -37.75 30.14 -18.32
C ALA A 456 -37.31 30.25 -16.84
N ALA A 457 -36.94 31.46 -16.39
CA ALA A 457 -36.61 31.72 -14.99
C ALA A 457 -37.82 31.54 -14.05
N HIS A 458 -39.02 31.96 -14.48
CA HIS A 458 -40.26 31.73 -13.75
C HIS A 458 -40.55 30.24 -13.57
N PHE A 459 -40.47 29.47 -14.67
CA PHE A 459 -40.64 28.02 -14.63
C PHE A 459 -39.64 27.36 -13.66
N ASN A 460 -38.36 27.71 -13.74
CA ASN A 460 -37.32 27.16 -12.86
C ASN A 460 -37.54 27.52 -11.38
N SER A 461 -38.10 28.70 -11.09
CA SER A 461 -38.46 29.09 -9.73
C SER A 461 -39.66 28.32 -9.19
N MET A 462 -40.59 27.93 -10.07
CA MET A 462 -41.85 27.29 -9.69
C MET A 462 -41.70 25.77 -9.56
N ILE A 463 -40.92 25.13 -10.44
CA ILE A 463 -40.84 23.67 -10.56
C ILE A 463 -40.38 22.98 -9.26
N GLY A 464 -39.59 23.67 -8.43
CA GLY A 464 -39.14 23.14 -7.13
C GLY A 464 -40.25 22.98 -6.08
N ASN A 465 -41.42 23.59 -6.29
CA ASN A 465 -42.58 23.50 -5.39
C ASN A 465 -43.74 22.69 -5.97
N VAL A 466 -43.60 22.16 -7.19
CA VAL A 466 -44.64 21.36 -7.84
C VAL A 466 -44.78 20.03 -7.11
N THR A 467 -46.02 19.65 -6.81
CA THR A 467 -46.36 18.36 -6.18
C THR A 467 -47.34 17.55 -7.04
N ASN A 468 -47.98 18.20 -8.00
CA ASN A 468 -48.87 17.58 -8.96
C ASN A 468 -48.72 18.24 -10.35
N VAL A 469 -48.93 17.48 -11.42
CA VAL A 469 -48.96 17.99 -12.79
C VAL A 469 -49.92 19.17 -12.95
N ASP A 470 -51.00 19.19 -12.17
CA ASP A 470 -51.99 20.26 -12.18
C ASP A 470 -51.42 21.61 -11.70
N ASP A 471 -50.35 21.62 -10.89
CA ASP A 471 -49.66 22.84 -10.50
C ASP A 471 -49.02 23.50 -11.74
N ILE A 472 -48.38 22.71 -12.60
CA ILE A 472 -47.82 23.17 -13.89
C ILE A 472 -48.95 23.62 -14.81
N MET A 473 -49.99 22.80 -14.96
CA MET A 473 -51.08 23.07 -15.89
C MET A 473 -51.91 24.29 -15.52
N SER A 474 -51.90 24.69 -14.24
CA SER A 474 -52.57 25.90 -13.75
C SER A 474 -51.80 27.20 -14.00
N ASP A 475 -50.51 27.13 -14.36
CA ASP A 475 -49.66 28.28 -14.63
C ASP A 475 -49.44 28.46 -16.15
N PRO A 476 -50.09 29.46 -16.78
CA PRO A 476 -50.01 29.66 -18.21
C PRO A 476 -48.59 29.92 -18.72
N VAL A 477 -47.72 30.54 -17.90
CA VAL A 477 -46.33 30.83 -18.24
C VAL A 477 -45.53 29.52 -18.36
N SER A 478 -45.69 28.61 -17.39
CA SER A 478 -45.04 27.29 -17.42
C SER A 478 -45.55 26.41 -18.56
N VAL A 479 -46.87 26.35 -18.78
CA VAL A 479 -47.45 25.59 -19.92
C VAL A 479 -46.93 26.12 -21.25
N SER A 480 -46.88 27.45 -21.40
CA SER A 480 -46.34 28.11 -22.59
C SER A 480 -44.86 27.78 -22.80
N TYR A 481 -44.05 27.87 -21.74
CA TYR A 481 -42.64 27.57 -21.79
C TYR A 481 -42.36 26.12 -22.23
N ILE A 482 -43.08 25.14 -21.67
CA ILE A 482 -42.96 23.73 -22.06
C ILE A 482 -43.35 23.53 -23.52
N ARG A 483 -44.49 24.09 -23.96
CA ARG A 483 -44.97 23.95 -25.34
C ARG A 483 -44.03 24.60 -26.35
N ASN A 484 -43.51 25.79 -26.02
CA ASN A 484 -42.53 26.48 -26.85
C ASN A 484 -41.25 25.66 -26.95
N SER A 485 -40.70 25.23 -25.82
CA SER A 485 -39.43 24.48 -25.77
C SER A 485 -39.51 23.14 -26.48
N MET A 486 -40.57 22.37 -26.21
CA MET A 486 -40.77 21.00 -26.74
C MET A 486 -41.51 20.97 -28.09
N GLN A 487 -41.74 22.13 -28.70
CA GLN A 487 -42.40 22.26 -29.99
C GLN A 487 -43.78 21.58 -30.07
N ILE A 488 -44.56 21.67 -29.00
CA ILE A 488 -45.88 21.05 -28.89
C ILE A 488 -46.87 21.83 -29.75
N ALA A 489 -47.57 21.15 -30.66
CA ALA A 489 -48.46 21.79 -31.62
C ALA A 489 -49.66 22.47 -30.93
N ASP A 490 -50.11 23.60 -31.51
CA ASP A 490 -51.26 24.36 -31.01
C ASP A 490 -52.58 23.55 -31.09
N SER A 491 -52.62 22.48 -31.90
CA SER A 491 -53.74 21.52 -31.96
C SER A 491 -53.83 20.59 -30.74
N VAL A 492 -52.75 20.47 -29.95
CA VAL A 492 -52.75 19.67 -28.72
C VAL A 492 -53.43 20.49 -27.62
N SER A 493 -54.60 20.05 -27.17
CA SER A 493 -55.31 20.68 -26.05
C SER A 493 -54.53 20.59 -24.73
N ASP A 494 -54.79 21.47 -23.78
CA ASP A 494 -54.17 21.41 -22.44
C ASP A 494 -54.50 20.10 -21.72
N ALA A 495 -55.72 19.56 -21.92
CA ALA A 495 -56.10 18.26 -21.39
C ALA A 495 -55.24 17.13 -21.99
N THR A 496 -54.95 17.19 -23.29
CA THR A 496 -54.07 16.22 -23.97
C THR A 496 -52.63 16.37 -23.50
N LEU A 497 -52.13 17.59 -23.31
CA LEU A 497 -50.79 17.84 -22.76
C LEU A 497 -50.66 17.30 -21.34
N ARG A 498 -51.65 17.53 -20.48
CA ARG A 498 -51.71 16.93 -19.14
C ARG A 498 -51.60 15.40 -19.22
N THR A 499 -52.33 14.77 -20.15
CA THR A 499 -52.22 13.32 -20.37
C THR A 499 -50.81 12.92 -20.80
N PHE A 500 -50.15 13.65 -21.70
CA PHE A 500 -48.77 13.33 -22.10
C PHE A 500 -47.78 13.39 -20.93
N LEU A 501 -47.98 14.30 -19.97
CA LEU A 501 -47.11 14.45 -18.81
C LEU A 501 -47.20 13.29 -17.80
N VAL A 502 -48.29 12.51 -17.79
CA VAL A 502 -48.52 11.40 -16.83
C VAL A 502 -48.62 10.01 -17.49
N ASP A 503 -48.96 10.03 -18.78
CA ASP A 503 -49.20 8.96 -19.75
C ASP A 503 -48.01 8.56 -20.67
N PRO A 504 -47.04 7.69 -20.30
CA PRO A 504 -45.92 7.39 -21.20
C PRO A 504 -46.37 6.79 -22.55
N SER A 505 -47.41 5.94 -22.53
CA SER A 505 -47.93 5.30 -23.73
C SER A 505 -48.71 6.28 -24.59
N ALA A 506 -49.53 7.13 -23.96
CA ALA A 506 -50.28 8.18 -24.65
C ALA A 506 -49.36 9.22 -25.32
N ALA A 507 -48.28 9.61 -24.64
CA ALA A 507 -47.27 10.54 -25.16
C ALA A 507 -46.52 9.93 -26.36
N ALA A 508 -46.00 8.71 -26.22
CA ALA A 508 -45.27 8.04 -27.28
C ALA A 508 -46.12 7.81 -28.54
N ALA A 509 -47.40 7.47 -28.38
CA ALA A 509 -48.34 7.24 -29.50
C ALA A 509 -48.53 8.47 -30.40
N GLN A 510 -48.28 9.68 -29.89
CA GLN A 510 -48.40 10.95 -30.62
C GLN A 510 -47.04 11.59 -30.93
N GLY A 511 -45.94 10.87 -30.73
CA GLY A 511 -44.58 11.36 -30.97
C GLY A 511 -44.07 12.35 -29.90
N TYR A 512 -44.71 12.40 -28.74
CA TYR A 512 -44.36 13.29 -27.62
C TYR A 512 -43.77 12.53 -26.41
N GLY A 513 -43.19 11.34 -26.61
CA GLY A 513 -42.58 10.55 -25.53
C GLY A 513 -41.55 11.35 -24.71
N ASP A 514 -40.75 12.18 -25.39
CA ASP A 514 -39.77 13.07 -24.75
C ASP A 514 -40.41 14.08 -23.78
N VAL A 515 -41.70 14.42 -23.94
CA VAL A 515 -42.44 15.33 -23.04
C VAL A 515 -42.78 14.63 -21.72
N HIS A 516 -43.14 13.35 -21.76
CA HIS A 516 -43.35 12.56 -20.55
C HIS A 516 -42.04 12.41 -19.77
N ASP A 517 -40.96 12.10 -20.48
CA ASP A 517 -39.63 11.88 -19.91
C ASP A 517 -39.04 13.10 -19.21
N LEU A 518 -39.62 14.30 -19.38
CA LEU A 518 -39.19 15.52 -18.69
C LEU A 518 -39.52 15.53 -17.20
N PHE A 519 -40.44 14.70 -16.71
CA PHE A 519 -40.96 14.81 -15.34
C PHE A 519 -41.22 13.46 -14.68
N ASN A 520 -41.14 13.42 -13.35
CA ASN A 520 -41.36 12.22 -12.54
C ASN A 520 -42.79 12.17 -11.96
N PHE A 521 -43.81 12.40 -12.80
CA PHE A 521 -45.21 12.30 -12.39
C PHE A 521 -45.70 10.85 -12.41
N LYS A 522 -46.55 10.51 -11.45
CA LYS A 522 -47.36 9.28 -11.46
C LYS A 522 -48.52 9.42 -12.45
N ALA A 523 -49.14 8.29 -12.77
CA ALA A 523 -50.35 8.24 -13.62
C ALA A 523 -51.52 9.08 -13.06
N ASP A 524 -51.61 9.25 -11.73
CA ASP A 524 -52.62 10.10 -11.08
C ASP A 524 -52.28 11.61 -11.12
N GLY A 525 -51.10 11.96 -11.67
CA GLY A 525 -50.59 13.32 -11.76
C GLY A 525 -49.78 13.78 -10.57
N SER A 526 -49.79 13.06 -9.45
CA SER A 526 -48.98 13.41 -8.29
C SER A 526 -47.49 13.10 -8.51
N VAL A 527 -46.63 13.78 -7.77
CA VAL A 527 -45.23 13.40 -7.62
C VAL A 527 -45.13 12.39 -6.48
N ALA A 528 -44.31 11.37 -6.64
CA ALA A 528 -44.16 10.33 -5.61
C ALA A 528 -43.73 10.93 -4.26
N THR A 529 -44.56 10.73 -3.24
CA THR A 529 -44.15 10.94 -1.84
C THR A 529 -43.06 9.94 -1.49
N LEU A 530 -41.98 10.42 -0.90
CA LEU A 530 -40.96 9.57 -0.31
C LEU A 530 -41.52 9.05 1.03
N HIS A 531 -41.48 7.74 1.23
CA HIS A 531 -41.86 7.12 2.49
C HIS A 531 -40.61 6.55 3.18
N ALA A 532 -40.62 6.52 4.51
CA ALA A 532 -39.54 5.93 5.29
C ALA A 532 -40.02 4.66 5.98
N SER A 533 -39.84 3.52 5.33
CA SER A 533 -40.10 2.20 5.94
C SER A 533 -39.26 1.98 7.20
N GLN A 534 -38.03 2.50 7.17
CA GLN A 534 -37.10 2.57 8.30
C GLN A 534 -36.39 3.93 8.29
N SER A 535 -36.00 4.41 9.47
CA SER A 535 -34.98 5.45 9.62
C SER A 535 -33.58 4.85 9.44
N ALA A 536 -32.57 5.69 9.23
CA ALA A 536 -31.19 5.23 9.12
C ALA A 536 -30.73 4.43 10.37
N SER A 537 -31.19 4.83 11.56
CA SER A 537 -30.90 4.10 12.81
C SER A 537 -31.58 2.74 12.88
N GLN A 538 -32.83 2.63 12.43
CA GLN A 538 -33.58 1.37 12.38
C GLN A 538 -33.03 0.40 11.31
N SER A 539 -32.61 0.93 10.15
CA SER A 539 -31.92 0.18 9.11
C SER A 539 -30.57 -0.37 9.61
N ALA A 540 -29.77 0.45 10.31
CA ALA A 540 -28.52 0.00 10.93
C ALA A 540 -28.76 -1.05 12.03
N SER A 541 -29.82 -0.90 12.82
CA SER A 541 -30.25 -1.91 13.80
C SER A 541 -30.60 -3.25 13.12
N THR A 542 -31.29 -3.20 11.97
CA THR A 542 -31.60 -4.38 11.14
C THR A 542 -30.33 -5.04 10.62
N ALA A 543 -29.39 -4.26 10.08
CA ALA A 543 -28.10 -4.78 9.58
C ALA A 543 -27.27 -5.43 10.71
N SER A 544 -27.23 -4.81 11.90
CA SER A 544 -26.53 -5.37 13.06
C SER A 544 -27.12 -6.71 13.53
N LYS A 545 -28.44 -6.89 13.42
CA LYS A 545 -29.09 -8.18 13.69
C LYS A 545 -28.75 -9.23 12.62
N ALA A 546 -28.64 -8.83 11.35
CA ALA A 546 -28.20 -9.72 10.28
C ALA A 546 -26.74 -10.18 10.50
N ASP A 547 -25.86 -9.27 10.92
CA ASP A 547 -24.49 -9.60 11.33
C ASP A 547 -24.47 -10.55 12.53
N SER A 548 -25.33 -10.31 13.52
CA SER A 548 -25.47 -11.19 14.69
C SER A 548 -25.91 -12.60 14.31
N ALA A 549 -26.80 -12.73 13.30
CA ALA A 549 -27.18 -14.02 12.74
C ALA A 549 -25.99 -14.72 12.05
N ALA A 550 -25.15 -13.97 11.32
CA ALA A 550 -23.94 -14.50 10.70
C ALA A 550 -22.87 -14.94 11.73
N VAL A 551 -22.74 -14.20 12.84
CA VAL A 551 -21.87 -14.57 13.98
C VAL A 551 -22.39 -15.84 14.66
N TYR A 552 -23.69 -15.92 14.93
CA TYR A 552 -24.32 -17.13 15.48
C TYR A 552 -24.04 -18.33 14.55
N TYR A 553 -24.31 -18.19 13.24
CA TYR A 553 -24.04 -19.21 12.25
C TYR A 553 -22.60 -19.72 12.31
N GLN A 554 -21.63 -18.80 12.26
CA GLN A 554 -20.20 -19.14 12.31
C GLN A 554 -19.82 -19.89 13.60
N SER A 555 -20.36 -19.47 14.75
CA SER A 555 -20.04 -20.08 16.04
C SER A 555 -20.69 -21.46 16.25
N THR A 556 -21.87 -21.68 15.67
CA THR A 556 -22.70 -22.87 15.95
C THR A 556 -22.54 -23.96 14.90
N ILE A 557 -22.28 -23.61 13.62
CA ILE A 557 -22.23 -24.58 12.52
C ILE A 557 -21.14 -25.66 12.70
N ALA A 558 -20.07 -25.34 13.43
CA ALA A 558 -18.99 -26.27 13.75
C ALA A 558 -19.45 -27.45 14.63
N GLY A 559 -20.55 -27.28 15.39
CA GLY A 559 -21.14 -28.31 16.26
C GLY A 559 -22.13 -29.25 15.58
N ILE A 560 -22.52 -28.98 14.32
CA ILE A 560 -23.52 -29.76 13.60
C ILE A 560 -22.92 -31.06 13.07
N SER A 561 -23.56 -32.19 13.42
CA SER A 561 -23.08 -33.54 13.11
C SER A 561 -23.94 -34.30 12.08
N ASN A 562 -25.11 -33.79 11.72
CA ASN A 562 -25.97 -34.33 10.67
C ASN A 562 -26.97 -33.28 10.18
N VAL A 563 -27.62 -33.54 9.04
CA VAL A 563 -28.61 -32.63 8.43
C VAL A 563 -29.78 -32.35 9.37
N ASP A 564 -30.24 -33.35 10.12
CA ASP A 564 -31.41 -33.21 10.98
C ASP A 564 -31.14 -32.24 12.15
N GLN A 565 -29.90 -32.18 12.67
CA GLN A 565 -29.46 -31.17 13.65
C GLN A 565 -29.42 -29.75 13.05
N LEU A 566 -29.00 -29.61 11.79
CA LEU A 566 -29.01 -28.31 11.10
C LEU A 566 -30.43 -27.78 10.94
N LEU A 567 -31.35 -28.65 10.53
CA LEU A 567 -32.75 -28.28 10.31
C LEU A 567 -33.51 -28.03 11.62
N ALA A 568 -33.11 -28.70 12.71
CA ALA A 568 -33.70 -28.50 14.04
C ALA A 568 -33.29 -27.18 14.69
N ASP A 569 -32.10 -26.63 14.37
CA ASP A 569 -31.72 -25.28 14.79
C ASP A 569 -32.37 -24.26 13.83
N ARG A 570 -33.44 -23.62 14.30
CA ARG A 570 -34.21 -22.65 13.52
C ARG A 570 -33.33 -21.51 12.97
N LYS A 571 -32.38 -21.00 13.75
CA LYS A 571 -31.52 -19.89 13.34
C LYS A 571 -30.57 -20.31 12.21
N LEU A 572 -29.97 -21.50 12.32
CA LEU A 572 -29.15 -22.06 11.25
C LEU A 572 -29.97 -22.35 9.99
N ASN A 573 -31.13 -22.98 10.14
CA ASN A 573 -32.03 -23.28 9.02
C ASN A 573 -32.47 -21.99 8.30
N ASN A 574 -32.94 -20.98 9.03
CA ASN A 574 -33.31 -19.69 8.46
C ASN A 574 -32.13 -18.99 7.78
N PHE A 575 -30.94 -19.02 8.38
CA PHE A 575 -29.74 -18.39 7.80
C PHE A 575 -29.35 -19.05 6.46
N VAL A 576 -29.36 -20.39 6.39
CA VAL A 576 -29.09 -21.12 5.15
C VAL A 576 -30.15 -20.82 4.09
N ARG A 577 -31.43 -20.82 4.48
CA ARG A 577 -32.52 -20.49 3.56
C ARG A 577 -32.41 -19.08 3.02
N ASN A 578 -32.08 -18.10 3.85
CA ASN A 578 -31.84 -16.72 3.42
C ASN A 578 -30.64 -16.63 2.48
N ALA A 579 -29.47 -17.15 2.88
CA ALA A 579 -28.23 -17.10 2.10
C ALA A 579 -28.42 -17.61 0.66
N TYR A 580 -29.16 -18.71 0.50
CA TYR A 580 -29.40 -19.34 -0.80
C TYR A 580 -30.76 -19.00 -1.44
N GLY A 581 -31.54 -18.07 -0.85
CA GLY A 581 -32.83 -17.63 -1.41
C GLY A 581 -33.88 -18.75 -1.50
N ILE A 582 -33.88 -19.68 -0.54
CA ILE A 582 -34.81 -20.81 -0.52
C ILE A 582 -36.19 -20.33 -0.05
N PRO A 583 -37.24 -20.43 -0.88
CA PRO A 583 -38.56 -19.89 -0.54
C PRO A 583 -39.27 -20.72 0.54
N SER A 584 -40.26 -20.11 1.19
CA SER A 584 -41.11 -20.76 2.21
C SER A 584 -41.87 -21.99 1.71
N THR A 585 -42.08 -22.09 0.40
CA THR A 585 -42.69 -23.24 -0.26
C THR A 585 -41.83 -24.51 -0.22
N VAL A 586 -40.53 -24.40 0.05
CA VAL A 586 -39.64 -25.56 0.24
C VAL A 586 -39.72 -26.01 1.69
N SER A 587 -40.41 -27.13 1.94
CA SER A 587 -40.50 -27.74 3.27
C SER A 587 -39.13 -28.21 3.79
N ASP A 588 -38.99 -28.42 5.10
CA ASP A 588 -37.76 -28.97 5.68
C ASP A 588 -37.43 -30.37 5.14
N VAL A 589 -38.45 -31.16 4.77
CA VAL A 589 -38.26 -32.46 4.10
C VAL A 589 -37.62 -32.28 2.73
N ALA A 590 -38.05 -31.29 1.95
CA ALA A 590 -37.46 -30.98 0.66
C ALA A 590 -36.06 -30.38 0.82
N LEU A 591 -35.83 -29.52 1.82
CA LEU A 591 -34.50 -28.98 2.12
C LEU A 591 -33.53 -30.06 2.58
N ARG A 592 -33.99 -31.05 3.37
CA ARG A 592 -33.21 -32.23 3.71
C ARG A 592 -32.76 -32.97 2.45
N ALA A 593 -33.68 -33.19 1.50
CA ALA A 593 -33.35 -33.85 0.23
C ALA A 593 -32.29 -33.06 -0.55
N ILE A 594 -32.42 -31.73 -0.65
CA ILE A 594 -31.44 -30.83 -1.27
C ILE A 594 -30.07 -30.96 -0.60
N LEU A 595 -29.99 -30.85 0.72
CA LEU A 595 -28.73 -30.91 1.48
C LEU A 595 -28.01 -32.26 1.39
N THR A 596 -28.75 -33.34 1.09
CA THR A 596 -28.20 -34.69 0.93
C THR A 596 -27.96 -35.09 -0.52
N ASP A 597 -28.35 -34.27 -1.50
CA ASP A 597 -28.22 -34.59 -2.92
C ASP A 597 -26.74 -34.63 -3.34
N GLN A 598 -26.31 -35.79 -3.86
CA GLN A 598 -24.95 -36.02 -4.33
C GLN A 598 -24.84 -35.89 -5.87
N SER A 599 -25.93 -35.53 -6.57
CA SER A 599 -25.94 -35.41 -8.02
C SER A 599 -25.10 -34.24 -8.53
N GLY A 600 -24.96 -33.18 -7.73
CA GLY A 600 -24.32 -31.92 -8.11
C GLY A 600 -25.10 -31.15 -9.19
N THR A 601 -26.38 -31.45 -9.38
CA THR A 601 -27.24 -30.87 -10.43
C THR A 601 -28.55 -30.37 -9.84
N GLY A 602 -29.21 -29.42 -10.50
CA GLY A 602 -30.51 -28.88 -10.07
C GLY A 602 -30.45 -27.44 -9.53
N THR A 603 -31.63 -26.88 -9.21
CA THR A 603 -31.81 -25.46 -8.83
C THR A 603 -31.06 -25.04 -7.56
N TYR A 604 -30.79 -25.98 -6.65
CA TYR A 604 -30.13 -25.73 -5.36
C TYR A 604 -28.85 -26.55 -5.18
N ALA A 605 -28.14 -26.86 -6.27
CA ALA A 605 -26.90 -27.64 -6.24
C ALA A 605 -25.78 -26.95 -5.45
N ASP A 606 -25.79 -25.62 -5.43
CA ASP A 606 -24.90 -24.76 -4.63
C ASP A 606 -25.13 -24.92 -3.12
N VAL A 607 -26.39 -25.13 -2.69
CA VAL A 607 -26.73 -25.45 -1.30
C VAL A 607 -26.08 -26.76 -0.90
N ALA A 608 -26.26 -27.83 -1.68
CA ALA A 608 -25.66 -29.14 -1.38
C ALA A 608 -24.13 -29.07 -1.35
N ALA A 609 -23.51 -28.36 -2.31
CA ALA A 609 -22.06 -28.18 -2.39
C ALA A 609 -21.46 -27.39 -1.22
N ALA A 610 -22.27 -26.55 -0.57
CA ALA A 610 -21.85 -25.80 0.61
C ALA A 610 -21.66 -26.67 1.85
N PHE A 611 -22.16 -27.91 1.88
CA PHE A 611 -22.11 -28.79 3.06
C PHE A 611 -21.45 -30.15 2.79
N ASN A 612 -20.89 -30.74 3.85
CA ASN A 612 -20.18 -32.01 3.79
C ASN A 612 -21.05 -33.19 4.26
N PHE A 613 -22.34 -33.19 3.92
CA PHE A 613 -23.26 -34.30 4.22
C PHE A 613 -23.19 -35.43 3.18
N LYS A 614 -23.54 -36.65 3.61
CA LYS A 614 -23.76 -37.85 2.81
C LYS A 614 -25.25 -37.98 2.46
N ALA A 615 -25.58 -38.92 1.57
CA ALA A 615 -26.95 -39.21 1.17
C ALA A 615 -27.87 -39.66 2.33
N ASP A 616 -27.31 -40.24 3.40
CA ASP A 616 -28.06 -40.62 4.60
C ASP A 616 -28.28 -39.46 5.59
N GLY A 617 -27.66 -38.29 5.35
CA GLY A 617 -27.70 -37.11 6.21
C GLY A 617 -26.57 -37.01 7.23
N SER A 618 -25.70 -38.02 7.33
CA SER A 618 -24.50 -37.99 8.19
C SER A 618 -23.33 -37.23 7.54
N LEU A 619 -22.30 -36.88 8.32
CA LEU A 619 -21.11 -36.21 7.80
C LEU A 619 -20.17 -37.15 7.02
N LYS A 620 -19.48 -36.58 6.02
CA LYS A 620 -18.30 -37.19 5.38
C LYS A 620 -17.19 -37.44 6.43
N ASP A 621 -16.49 -38.57 6.32
CA ASP A 621 -15.56 -39.02 7.34
C ASP A 621 -14.43 -37.98 7.57
N GLY A 622 -14.24 -37.59 8.83
CA GLY A 622 -13.23 -36.59 9.22
C GLY A 622 -13.54 -35.15 8.81
N MET A 623 -14.75 -34.86 8.30
CA MET A 623 -15.17 -33.51 7.93
C MET A 623 -16.18 -32.92 8.92
N ALA A 624 -16.11 -31.60 9.14
CA ALA A 624 -17.18 -30.82 9.76
C ALA A 624 -18.31 -30.55 8.75
N ALA A 625 -19.49 -30.11 9.23
CA ALA A 625 -20.62 -29.76 8.37
C ALA A 625 -20.25 -28.80 7.23
N GLN A 626 -19.35 -27.85 7.51
CA GLN A 626 -18.71 -26.99 6.52
C GLN A 626 -17.22 -26.80 6.83
N THR A 627 -16.43 -26.54 5.79
CA THR A 627 -15.05 -26.02 5.90
C THR A 627 -15.05 -24.51 6.14
N ALA A 628 -13.93 -23.94 6.59
CA ALA A 628 -13.80 -22.49 6.75
C ALA A 628 -14.11 -21.70 5.46
N SER A 629 -13.73 -22.25 4.29
CA SER A 629 -14.04 -21.66 2.99
C SER A 629 -15.54 -21.68 2.69
N GLN A 630 -16.21 -22.83 2.91
CA GLN A 630 -17.66 -22.95 2.73
C GLN A 630 -18.44 -22.01 3.67
N ILE A 631 -18.02 -21.88 4.94
CA ILE A 631 -18.62 -20.93 5.90
C ILE A 631 -18.51 -19.50 5.36
N ASN A 632 -17.33 -19.10 4.89
CA ASN A 632 -17.13 -17.76 4.34
C ASN A 632 -17.99 -17.52 3.09
N SER A 633 -18.12 -18.51 2.20
CA SER A 633 -19.02 -18.40 1.03
C SER A 633 -20.49 -18.25 1.44
N THR A 634 -20.99 -19.05 2.39
CA THR A 634 -22.37 -18.93 2.86
C THR A 634 -22.61 -17.56 3.53
N LYS A 635 -21.66 -17.07 4.33
CA LYS A 635 -21.73 -15.71 4.92
C LYS A 635 -21.72 -14.62 3.85
N PHE A 636 -20.91 -14.76 2.81
CA PHE A 636 -20.88 -13.83 1.69
C PHE A 636 -22.23 -13.78 0.96
N SER A 637 -22.83 -14.94 0.68
CA SER A 637 -24.18 -15.02 0.10
C SER A 637 -25.24 -14.37 1.00
N ALA A 638 -25.17 -14.56 2.31
CA ALA A 638 -26.07 -13.89 3.27
C ALA A 638 -25.86 -12.37 3.32
N SER A 639 -24.61 -11.90 3.23
CA SER A 639 -24.29 -10.46 3.13
C SER A 639 -24.93 -9.86 1.89
N ALA A 640 -24.81 -10.52 0.73
CA ALA A 640 -25.43 -10.05 -0.52
C ALA A 640 -26.97 -9.96 -0.41
N ARG A 641 -27.62 -10.77 0.44
CA ARG A 641 -29.05 -10.66 0.73
C ARG A 641 -29.41 -9.45 1.58
N THR A 642 -28.49 -9.01 2.44
CA THR A 642 -28.65 -7.78 3.21
C THR A 642 -28.60 -6.56 2.28
N ASP A 643 -27.73 -6.61 1.28
CA ASP A 643 -27.64 -5.57 0.24
C ASP A 643 -28.90 -5.55 -0.63
N ASP A 644 -29.38 -6.72 -1.08
CA ASP A 644 -30.63 -6.86 -1.87
C ASP A 644 -31.87 -6.41 -1.07
N TYR A 645 -31.95 -6.75 0.22
CA TYR A 645 -32.98 -6.24 1.13
C TYR A 645 -33.00 -4.72 1.13
N SER A 646 -31.85 -4.09 1.36
CA SER A 646 -31.74 -2.63 1.42
C SER A 646 -32.24 -1.99 0.12
N ALA A 647 -31.76 -2.47 -1.03
CA ALA A 647 -32.19 -1.98 -2.33
C ALA A 647 -33.71 -2.09 -2.58
N ARG A 648 -34.35 -3.18 -2.12
CA ARG A 648 -35.80 -3.38 -2.31
C ARG A 648 -36.66 -2.53 -1.39
N MET A 649 -36.15 -2.22 -0.19
CA MET A 649 -36.85 -1.36 0.77
C MET A 649 -37.12 0.06 0.22
N THR A 650 -36.38 0.50 -0.81
CA THR A 650 -36.60 1.77 -1.56
C THR A 650 -38.02 1.95 -2.07
N SER A 651 -38.66 0.87 -2.51
CA SER A 651 -39.94 0.90 -3.24
C SER A 651 -41.15 0.54 -2.37
N ILE A 652 -40.93 0.17 -1.12
CA ILE A 652 -41.99 -0.25 -0.20
C ILE A 652 -42.70 0.99 0.36
N GLY A 653 -43.96 1.18 -0.06
CA GLY A 653 -44.84 2.25 0.42
C GLY A 653 -45.79 1.84 1.54
N ASN A 654 -46.01 0.54 1.74
CA ASN A 654 -46.89 0.00 2.77
C ASN A 654 -46.50 -1.44 3.16
N VAL A 655 -47.09 -1.95 4.24
CA VAL A 655 -46.77 -3.28 4.77
C VAL A 655 -47.16 -4.42 3.80
N ASP A 656 -48.19 -4.24 2.99
CA ASP A 656 -48.65 -5.28 2.06
C ASP A 656 -47.67 -5.48 0.90
N GLU A 657 -47.05 -4.40 0.41
CA GLU A 657 -45.96 -4.46 -0.56
C GLU A 657 -44.72 -5.16 0.01
N LEU A 658 -44.40 -4.93 1.29
CA LEU A 658 -43.30 -5.63 1.96
C LEU A 658 -43.55 -7.15 2.02
N LEU A 659 -44.76 -7.53 2.42
CA LEU A 659 -45.15 -8.94 2.56
C LEU A 659 -45.23 -9.66 1.21
N ALA A 660 -45.55 -8.93 0.14
CA ALA A 660 -45.56 -9.47 -1.21
C ALA A 660 -44.14 -9.80 -1.75
N ASP A 661 -43.07 -9.28 -1.13
CA ASP A 661 -41.69 -9.58 -1.52
C ASP A 661 -41.14 -10.79 -0.74
N PRO A 662 -40.96 -11.96 -1.39
CA PRO A 662 -40.48 -13.16 -0.72
C PRO A 662 -39.01 -13.08 -0.29
N ALA A 663 -38.19 -12.21 -0.91
CA ALA A 663 -36.80 -12.02 -0.51
C ALA A 663 -36.72 -11.21 0.79
N ILE A 664 -37.52 -10.14 0.91
CA ILE A 664 -37.60 -9.34 2.14
C ILE A 664 -38.12 -10.20 3.29
N THR A 665 -39.23 -10.92 3.10
CA THR A 665 -39.80 -11.75 4.17
C THR A 665 -38.85 -12.87 4.61
N ASN A 666 -38.10 -13.49 3.69
CA ASN A 666 -37.06 -14.47 4.03
C ASN A 666 -35.89 -13.85 4.82
N PHE A 667 -35.46 -12.65 4.42
CA PHE A 667 -34.43 -11.90 5.15
C PHE A 667 -34.89 -11.61 6.58
N LEU A 668 -36.10 -11.07 6.76
CA LEU A 668 -36.64 -10.78 8.10
C LEU A 668 -36.73 -12.03 8.99
N LYS A 669 -37.11 -13.18 8.42
CA LYS A 669 -37.15 -14.45 9.16
C LYS A 669 -35.78 -14.88 9.68
N SER A 670 -34.73 -14.69 8.90
CA SER A 670 -33.35 -14.96 9.33
C SER A 670 -32.86 -13.94 10.35
N THR A 671 -33.13 -12.67 10.12
CA THR A 671 -32.58 -11.55 10.91
C THR A 671 -33.22 -11.43 12.30
N TYR A 672 -34.53 -11.67 12.40
CA TYR A 672 -35.31 -11.53 13.64
C TYR A 672 -35.71 -12.87 14.27
N ASP A 673 -35.14 -13.99 13.79
CA ASP A 673 -35.41 -15.34 14.28
C ASP A 673 -36.92 -15.69 14.33
N LEU A 674 -37.64 -15.33 13.25
CA LEU A 674 -39.07 -15.66 13.13
C LEU A 674 -39.25 -17.14 12.79
N PRO A 675 -40.37 -17.77 13.17
CA PRO A 675 -40.79 -19.05 12.60
C PRO A 675 -40.80 -18.97 11.06
N PHE A 676 -40.20 -19.95 10.38
CA PHE A 676 -40.09 -19.89 8.93
C PHE A 676 -41.45 -20.01 8.21
N ASP A 677 -42.36 -20.73 8.85
CA ASP A 677 -43.76 -20.96 8.47
C ASP A 677 -44.73 -19.89 9.03
N ILE A 678 -44.23 -18.78 9.57
CA ILE A 678 -45.07 -17.65 9.99
C ILE A 678 -45.99 -17.21 8.84
N SER A 679 -47.27 -17.00 9.14
CA SER A 679 -48.24 -16.54 8.15
C SER A 679 -48.06 -15.05 7.85
N ASP A 680 -48.41 -14.62 6.64
CA ASP A 680 -48.35 -13.19 6.27
C ASP A 680 -49.26 -12.35 7.18
N ALA A 681 -50.36 -12.91 7.69
CA ALA A 681 -51.25 -12.23 8.63
C ALA A 681 -50.58 -12.00 10.00
N ASP A 682 -49.87 -13.00 10.53
CA ASP A 682 -49.14 -12.87 11.80
C ASP A 682 -47.95 -11.91 11.64
N LEU A 683 -47.22 -12.00 10.53
CA LEU A 683 -46.12 -11.10 10.23
C LEU A 683 -46.60 -9.66 10.04
N LYS A 684 -47.74 -9.45 9.37
CA LYS A 684 -48.41 -8.14 9.27
C LYS A 684 -48.73 -7.61 10.66
N SER A 685 -49.32 -8.44 11.53
CA SER A 685 -49.67 -8.04 12.89
C SER A 685 -48.45 -7.64 13.73
N ILE A 686 -47.31 -8.33 13.57
CA ILE A 686 -46.07 -7.97 14.26
C ILE A 686 -45.53 -6.63 13.72
N LEU A 687 -45.60 -6.41 12.40
CA LEU A 687 -45.08 -5.19 11.78
C LEU A 687 -45.94 -3.94 12.07
N THR A 688 -47.24 -4.08 12.37
CA THR A 688 -48.15 -2.92 12.53
C THR A 688 -48.70 -2.71 13.95
N ASP A 689 -48.58 -3.69 14.87
CA ASP A 689 -49.07 -3.57 16.25
C ASP A 689 -47.94 -3.87 17.28
N PRO A 690 -47.45 -2.84 18.00
CA PRO A 690 -46.41 -3.00 19.03
C PRO A 690 -46.78 -3.98 20.15
N THR A 691 -48.06 -4.09 20.50
CA THR A 691 -48.53 -4.99 21.57
C THR A 691 -48.51 -6.43 21.10
N ALA A 692 -48.98 -6.68 19.87
CA ALA A 692 -48.91 -8.00 19.24
C ALA A 692 -47.45 -8.44 19.04
N ALA A 693 -46.58 -7.53 18.59
CA ALA A 693 -45.15 -7.77 18.45
C ALA A 693 -44.48 -8.17 19.77
N ALA A 694 -44.75 -7.43 20.85
CA ALA A 694 -44.23 -7.77 22.18
C ALA A 694 -44.76 -9.12 22.69
N ALA A 695 -46.04 -9.42 22.47
CA ALA A 695 -46.63 -10.71 22.84
C ALA A 695 -46.02 -11.89 22.05
N ALA A 696 -45.66 -11.66 20.79
CA ALA A 696 -44.97 -12.63 19.94
C ALA A 696 -43.46 -12.73 20.23
N GLY A 697 -42.91 -11.86 21.08
CA GLY A 697 -41.47 -11.81 21.37
C GLY A 697 -40.61 -11.11 20.31
N HIS A 698 -41.23 -10.32 19.43
CA HIS A 698 -40.60 -9.65 18.27
C HIS A 698 -40.84 -8.12 18.30
N ALA A 699 -40.78 -7.51 19.50
CA ALA A 699 -40.93 -6.06 19.66
C ALA A 699 -39.81 -5.27 18.96
N ASP A 700 -38.64 -5.88 18.81
CA ASP A 700 -37.50 -5.32 18.08
C ASP A 700 -37.77 -5.23 16.58
N LEU A 701 -38.41 -6.24 15.97
CA LEU A 701 -38.87 -6.18 14.59
C LEU A 701 -39.84 -5.02 14.37
N ASN A 702 -40.84 -4.86 15.24
CA ASN A 702 -41.77 -3.75 15.13
C ASN A 702 -41.07 -2.39 15.28
N ALA A 703 -40.15 -2.26 16.26
CA ALA A 703 -39.41 -1.03 16.50
C ALA A 703 -38.48 -0.63 15.37
N ASP A 704 -38.00 -1.58 14.56
CA ASP A 704 -37.16 -1.33 13.41
C ASP A 704 -37.96 -0.89 12.15
N PHE A 705 -39.29 -0.78 12.21
CA PHE A 705 -40.11 -0.29 11.09
C PHE A 705 -41.09 0.82 11.51
N ASN A 706 -41.51 1.65 10.55
CA ASN A 706 -42.40 2.80 10.79
C ASN A 706 -43.84 2.58 10.29
N PHE A 707 -44.31 1.33 10.21
CA PHE A 707 -45.68 1.07 9.76
C PHE A 707 -46.71 1.54 10.80
N ALA A 708 -47.72 2.27 10.32
CA ALA A 708 -48.90 2.59 11.11
C ALA A 708 -49.80 1.35 11.27
N ALA A 709 -50.79 1.44 12.17
CA ALA A 709 -51.72 0.34 12.44
C ALA A 709 -52.52 -0.11 11.18
N ASP A 710 -52.75 0.81 10.23
CA ASP A 710 -53.41 0.51 8.95
C ASP A 710 -52.44 -0.04 7.88
N GLY A 711 -51.16 -0.16 8.20
CA GLY A 711 -50.11 -0.65 7.30
C GLY A 711 -49.48 0.42 6.42
N SER A 712 -49.91 1.68 6.53
CA SER A 712 -49.31 2.81 5.79
C SER A 712 -47.97 3.25 6.40
N LEU A 713 -47.14 3.96 5.61
CA LEU A 713 -45.89 4.56 6.07
C LEU A 713 -45.99 6.09 6.15
N PRO A 714 -45.33 6.73 7.13
CA PRO A 714 -45.23 8.18 7.19
C PRO A 714 -44.46 8.74 5.98
N ALA A 715 -44.82 9.94 5.55
CA ALA A 715 -44.04 10.70 4.58
C ALA A 715 -42.66 11.03 5.17
N LEU A 716 -41.63 11.00 4.33
CA LEU A 716 -40.25 11.32 4.68
C LEU A 716 -40.16 12.78 5.11
N SER A 717 -39.70 13.02 6.33
CA SER A 717 -39.40 14.37 6.84
C SER A 717 -37.90 14.71 6.84
N SER A 718 -37.05 13.71 6.62
CA SER A 718 -35.60 13.84 6.60
C SER A 718 -35.06 14.20 5.21
N VAL A 719 -33.85 14.76 5.20
CA VAL A 719 -33.15 15.09 3.95
C VAL A 719 -32.76 13.86 3.12
N GLN A 720 -32.62 12.69 3.73
CA GLN A 720 -32.34 11.44 3.01
C GLN A 720 -33.34 10.37 3.40
N ASN A 721 -33.70 9.50 2.45
CA ASN A 721 -34.28 8.19 2.77
C ASN A 721 -33.17 7.20 3.20
N ALA A 722 -33.56 5.99 3.59
CA ALA A 722 -32.63 4.97 4.06
C ALA A 722 -31.54 4.64 3.03
N ASP A 723 -31.89 4.57 1.75
CA ASP A 723 -30.97 4.16 0.68
C ASP A 723 -30.01 5.26 0.27
N GLN A 724 -30.46 6.51 0.21
CA GLN A 724 -29.59 7.67 0.02
C GLN A 724 -28.58 7.78 1.17
N ALA A 725 -29.03 7.56 2.41
CA ALA A 725 -28.17 7.54 3.57
C ALA A 725 -27.19 6.36 3.53
N GLN A 726 -27.64 5.17 3.12
CA GLN A 726 -26.80 3.99 2.97
C GLN A 726 -25.77 4.18 1.86
N ALA A 727 -26.16 4.70 0.69
CA ALA A 727 -25.23 5.03 -0.39
C ALA A 727 -24.18 6.05 0.05
N THR A 728 -24.55 7.02 0.89
CA THR A 728 -23.61 7.97 1.49
C THR A 728 -22.64 7.25 2.44
N ASN A 729 -23.15 6.35 3.29
CA ASN A 729 -22.34 5.54 4.19
C ASN A 729 -21.38 4.59 3.47
N ASP A 730 -21.81 3.98 2.37
CA ASP A 730 -20.98 3.09 1.54
C ASP A 730 -19.89 3.89 0.84
N ASN A 731 -20.26 5.05 0.30
CA ASN A 731 -19.33 5.98 -0.29
C ASN A 731 -18.25 6.46 0.70
N TYR A 732 -18.63 6.73 1.96
CA TYR A 732 -17.69 7.05 3.03
C TYR A 732 -16.82 5.85 3.41
N ALA A 733 -17.41 4.67 3.58
CA ALA A 733 -16.68 3.45 3.95
C ALA A 733 -15.63 3.05 2.90
N ALA A 734 -15.88 3.39 1.63
CA ALA A 734 -14.94 3.17 0.53
C ALA A 734 -13.81 4.22 0.45
N ARG A 735 -13.89 5.34 1.18
CA ARG A 735 -13.03 6.52 0.98
C ARG A 735 -12.45 7.15 2.24
N TYR A 736 -12.85 6.70 3.43
CA TYR A 736 -12.42 7.31 4.70
C TYR A 736 -10.90 7.29 4.89
N ASP A 737 -10.20 6.38 4.20
CA ASP A 737 -8.76 6.23 4.20
C ASP A 737 -8.06 6.73 2.94
N ASP A 738 -8.78 7.20 1.92
CA ASP A 738 -8.16 7.72 0.69
C ASP A 738 -7.22 8.90 1.00
N GLU A 739 -7.73 9.90 1.74
CA GLU A 739 -6.98 11.12 2.06
C GLU A 739 -5.76 10.85 2.93
N ARG A 740 -5.88 9.96 3.94
CA ARG A 740 -4.75 9.60 4.81
C ARG A 740 -3.69 8.81 4.04
N ASP A 741 -4.10 7.91 3.14
CA ASP A 741 -3.17 7.06 2.39
C ASP A 741 -2.47 7.87 1.29
N GLU A 742 -3.18 8.79 0.64
CA GLU A 742 -2.61 9.78 -0.28
C GLU A 742 -1.56 10.64 0.42
N ALA A 743 -1.90 11.24 1.56
CA ALA A 743 -0.96 12.05 2.35
C ALA A 743 0.28 11.26 2.80
N ILE A 744 0.11 10.02 3.29
CA ILE A 744 1.24 9.15 3.65
C ILE A 744 2.13 8.87 2.43
N ASN A 745 1.55 8.61 1.26
CA ASN A 745 2.30 8.35 0.03
C ASN A 745 2.99 9.61 -0.50
N GLU A 746 2.38 10.78 -0.34
CA GLU A 746 2.98 12.07 -0.68
C GLU A 746 4.21 12.34 0.19
N VAL A 747 4.09 12.20 1.52
CA VAL A 747 5.22 12.36 2.45
C VAL A 747 6.32 11.36 2.14
N ALA A 748 5.98 10.09 1.91
CA ALA A 748 6.95 9.08 1.52
C ALA A 748 7.65 9.45 0.21
N SER A 749 6.91 9.89 -0.81
CA SER A 749 7.46 10.26 -2.12
C SER A 749 8.37 11.48 -2.03
N ASN A 750 8.02 12.49 -1.23
CA ASN A 750 8.88 13.63 -0.95
C ASN A 750 10.17 13.20 -0.23
N TYR A 751 10.07 12.31 0.76
CA TYR A 751 11.25 11.77 1.44
C TYR A 751 12.20 11.07 0.44
N LYS A 752 11.66 10.22 -0.45
CA LYS A 752 12.45 9.55 -1.50
C LYS A 752 13.11 10.54 -2.45
N SER A 753 12.36 11.53 -2.93
CA SER A 753 12.88 12.48 -3.92
C SER A 753 14.01 13.35 -3.35
N MET A 754 13.97 13.69 -2.06
CA MET A 754 15.02 14.45 -1.38
C MET A 754 16.30 13.62 -1.14
N LEU A 755 16.21 12.29 -1.08
CA LEU A 755 17.39 11.43 -0.94
C LEU A 755 18.01 11.07 -2.31
N ALA A 756 17.21 11.10 -3.38
CA ALA A 756 17.69 10.76 -4.70
C ALA A 756 18.80 11.74 -5.17
N PRO A 757 19.90 11.23 -5.76
CA PRO A 757 21.01 12.08 -6.19
C PRO A 757 20.60 13.01 -7.33
N SER A 758 20.87 14.31 -7.18
CA SER A 758 20.66 15.27 -8.25
C SER A 758 21.87 15.35 -9.18
N ASN A 759 21.61 15.22 -10.47
CA ASN A 759 22.63 15.35 -11.53
C ASN A 759 22.90 16.82 -11.91
N SER A 760 22.16 17.77 -11.32
CA SER A 760 22.29 19.20 -11.63
C SER A 760 23.20 19.90 -10.63
N LEU A 761 24.20 20.64 -11.14
CA LEU A 761 25.08 21.48 -10.31
C LEU A 761 24.37 22.72 -9.72
N LEU A 762 23.13 22.98 -10.12
CA LEU A 762 22.31 24.10 -9.68
C LEU A 762 21.17 23.68 -8.75
N ASP A 763 21.04 22.38 -8.50
CA ASP A 763 20.02 21.81 -7.65
C ASP A 763 20.67 21.34 -6.34
N PHE A 764 20.24 21.95 -5.25
CA PHE A 764 20.75 21.69 -3.89
C PHE A 764 19.68 21.02 -3.01
N SER A 765 18.63 20.47 -3.64
CA SER A 765 17.54 19.80 -2.96
C SER A 765 17.92 18.42 -2.41
N ASP A 766 18.95 17.77 -2.99
CA ASP A 766 19.38 16.46 -2.57
C ASP A 766 20.15 16.46 -1.23
N ILE A 767 19.85 15.48 -0.38
CA ILE A 767 20.42 15.36 0.95
C ILE A 767 21.77 14.65 0.85
N LYS A 768 22.87 15.41 1.02
CA LYS A 768 24.24 14.87 0.99
C LYS A 768 24.93 14.91 2.36
N THR A 769 24.40 15.71 3.28
CA THR A 769 24.98 15.95 4.61
C THR A 769 23.92 15.95 5.70
N VAL A 770 24.36 15.76 6.95
CA VAL A 770 23.51 15.88 8.15
C VAL A 770 22.86 17.27 8.24
N ASN A 771 23.50 18.32 7.71
CA ASN A 771 22.88 19.65 7.65
C ASN A 771 21.70 19.68 6.68
N ASP A 772 21.83 19.05 5.52
CA ASP A 772 20.77 19.00 4.51
C ASP A 772 19.57 18.22 5.04
N PHE A 773 19.82 17.08 5.70
CA PHE A 773 18.77 16.25 6.31
C PHE A 773 17.98 16.96 7.42
N LEU A 774 18.62 17.90 8.13
CA LEU A 774 18.01 18.65 9.23
C LEU A 774 17.37 19.97 8.79
N ARG A 775 17.32 20.27 7.49
CA ARG A 775 16.59 21.44 6.98
C ARG A 775 15.10 21.27 7.20
N THR A 776 14.43 22.39 7.43
CA THR A 776 12.98 22.45 7.42
C THR A 776 12.48 22.58 5.98
N ASN A 777 11.45 21.85 5.60
CA ASN A 777 10.79 22.06 4.31
C ASN A 777 10.28 23.51 4.21
N ALA A 778 9.46 23.94 5.18
CA ALA A 778 8.78 25.24 5.17
C ALA A 778 9.63 26.51 5.02
N THR A 779 10.91 26.51 5.43
CA THR A 779 11.71 27.76 5.49
C THR A 779 13.16 27.67 5.05
N ALA A 780 13.69 26.46 4.87
CA ALA A 780 15.14 26.26 4.72
C ALA A 780 15.53 25.39 3.53
N ASP A 781 14.57 24.74 2.87
CA ASP A 781 14.82 24.00 1.65
C ASP A 781 14.60 24.87 0.40
N PHE A 782 14.67 24.26 -0.79
CA PHE A 782 14.54 24.95 -2.07
C PHE A 782 13.23 24.64 -2.81
N THR A 783 12.31 23.86 -2.20
CA THR A 783 11.18 23.21 -2.88
C THR A 783 9.85 23.64 -2.27
N LYS A 784 9.34 24.81 -2.66
CA LYS A 784 8.09 25.36 -2.10
C LYS A 784 6.85 24.46 -2.12
N SER A 785 6.80 23.47 -3.02
CA SER A 785 5.67 22.55 -3.10
C SER A 785 5.59 21.56 -1.94
N ASN A 786 6.65 21.42 -1.12
CA ASN A 786 6.67 20.53 0.03
C ASN A 786 6.60 21.28 1.38
N ASP A 787 6.39 22.61 1.37
CA ASP A 787 6.44 23.47 2.57
C ASP A 787 5.46 23.01 3.68
N ASN A 788 4.39 22.30 3.31
CA ASN A 788 3.40 21.73 4.20
C ASN A 788 3.70 20.29 4.66
N LEU A 789 4.66 19.60 4.03
CA LEU A 789 5.00 18.22 4.36
C LEU A 789 5.97 18.16 5.56
N PRO A 790 5.94 17.08 6.37
CA PRO A 790 6.91 16.88 7.45
C PRO A 790 8.35 16.88 6.95
N ASP A 791 9.26 17.44 7.75
CA ASP A 791 10.69 17.40 7.44
C ASP A 791 11.19 15.94 7.40
N PRO A 792 12.22 15.60 6.59
CA PRO A 792 12.84 14.27 6.59
C PRO A 792 13.25 13.78 7.98
N TYR A 793 13.69 14.73 8.81
CA TYR A 793 13.98 14.51 10.23
C TYR A 793 12.77 14.01 11.04
N HIS A 794 11.58 14.62 10.87
CA HIS A 794 10.37 14.20 11.56
C HIS A 794 9.85 12.86 11.04
N VAL A 795 9.95 12.60 9.74
CA VAL A 795 9.63 11.28 9.14
C VAL A 795 10.49 10.19 9.79
N ALA A 796 11.79 10.41 9.95
CA ALA A 796 12.68 9.46 10.60
C ALA A 796 12.36 9.27 12.09
N LEU A 797 12.08 10.34 12.84
CA LEU A 797 11.68 10.21 14.24
C LEU A 797 10.41 9.37 14.39
N GLN A 798 9.39 9.69 13.60
CA GLN A 798 8.11 9.01 13.59
C GLN A 798 8.26 7.52 13.24
N ALA A 799 9.08 7.18 12.24
CA ALA A 799 9.37 5.80 11.87
C ALA A 799 9.92 4.94 13.03
N PHE A 800 10.68 5.55 13.95
CA PHE A 800 11.24 4.84 15.10
C PHE A 800 10.45 5.08 16.40
N GLY A 801 9.24 5.65 16.32
CA GLY A 801 8.39 5.95 17.46
C GLY A 801 9.03 6.95 18.43
N LEU A 802 9.78 7.92 17.89
CA LEU A 802 10.44 9.01 18.60
C LEU A 802 9.77 10.34 18.25
N THR A 803 9.91 11.31 19.12
CA THR A 803 9.43 12.69 18.92
C THR A 803 10.59 13.69 18.98
N GLU A 804 10.33 14.93 18.59
CA GLU A 804 11.33 16.00 18.72
C GLU A 804 11.69 16.30 20.19
N GLN A 805 10.82 15.93 21.14
CA GLN A 805 11.13 15.99 22.57
C GLN A 805 12.14 14.91 22.99
N ASP A 806 12.03 13.71 22.41
CA ASP A 806 12.94 12.59 22.68
C ASP A 806 14.33 12.85 22.10
N VAL A 807 14.38 13.34 20.85
CA VAL A 807 15.63 13.56 20.11
C VAL A 807 15.57 14.90 19.40
N PRO A 808 15.97 16.02 20.05
CA PRO A 808 16.03 17.32 19.39
C PRO A 808 17.04 17.36 18.24
N ARG A 809 16.88 18.29 17.27
CA ARG A 809 17.77 18.42 16.09
C ARG A 809 19.28 18.46 16.44
N SER A 810 19.67 19.10 17.54
CA SER A 810 21.07 19.15 18.00
C SER A 810 21.58 17.79 18.45
N MET A 811 20.73 16.98 19.08
CA MET A 811 21.01 15.61 19.48
C MET A 811 21.04 14.68 18.26
N MET A 812 20.09 14.82 17.34
CA MET A 812 20.06 14.10 16.07
C MET A 812 21.35 14.31 15.28
N ARG A 813 21.81 15.57 15.16
CA ARG A 813 23.09 15.89 14.53
C ARG A 813 24.25 15.07 15.12
N LYS A 814 24.32 15.01 16.44
CA LYS A 814 25.38 14.27 17.14
C LYS A 814 25.22 12.76 16.95
N ILE A 815 24.00 12.24 16.95
CA ILE A 815 23.68 10.83 16.65
C ILE A 815 24.17 10.48 15.24
N LEU A 816 23.78 11.22 14.22
CA LEU A 816 24.12 10.91 12.82
C LEU A 816 25.63 11.05 12.51
N THR A 817 26.39 11.81 13.31
CA THR A 817 27.87 11.87 13.21
C THR A 817 28.61 10.87 14.09
N SER A 818 27.91 10.08 14.91
CA SER A 818 28.51 9.10 15.82
C SER A 818 28.50 7.70 15.20
N ASP A 819 29.44 6.84 15.62
CA ASP A 819 29.42 5.43 15.20
C ASP A 819 28.28 4.68 15.90
N ALA A 820 27.27 4.26 15.13
CA ALA A 820 26.10 3.53 15.61
C ALA A 820 26.38 2.06 15.99
N TYR A 821 27.61 1.59 15.77
CA TYR A 821 28.07 0.26 16.10
C TYR A 821 29.12 0.25 17.22
N ASP A 822 29.57 1.41 17.70
CA ASP A 822 30.48 1.47 18.86
C ASP A 822 29.70 1.21 20.16
N PRO A 823 29.92 0.06 20.85
CA PRO A 823 29.21 -0.27 22.09
C PRO A 823 29.59 0.64 23.26
N LYS A 824 30.67 1.43 23.14
CA LYS A 824 31.10 2.43 24.12
C LYS A 824 30.89 3.86 23.62
N GLY A 825 30.28 4.02 22.44
CA GLY A 825 30.09 5.29 21.77
C GLY A 825 28.94 6.11 22.35
N TYR A 826 28.77 7.31 21.80
CA TYR A 826 27.72 8.25 22.22
C TYR A 826 26.31 7.64 22.11
N ILE A 827 26.00 6.95 21.00
CA ILE A 827 24.68 6.34 20.77
C ILE A 827 24.38 5.26 21.83
N ALA A 828 25.32 4.35 22.07
CA ALA A 828 25.16 3.30 23.09
C ALA A 828 24.96 3.87 24.50
N SER A 829 25.56 5.04 24.80
CA SER A 829 25.40 5.70 26.10
C SER A 829 23.98 6.21 26.39
N LEU A 830 23.15 6.40 25.35
CA LEU A 830 21.76 6.86 25.47
C LEU A 830 20.80 5.76 25.97
N LYS A 831 21.20 4.49 25.87
CA LYS A 831 20.43 3.31 26.32
C LYS A 831 19.02 3.21 25.74
N ASP A 832 18.77 3.78 24.56
CA ASP A 832 17.53 3.63 23.82
C ASP A 832 17.81 2.87 22.50
N ASP A 833 17.19 1.69 22.37
CA ASP A 833 17.34 0.83 21.20
C ASP A 833 16.71 1.46 19.95
N ARG A 834 15.66 2.29 20.09
CA ARG A 834 15.03 3.03 18.98
C ARG A 834 16.02 3.99 18.35
N ILE A 835 16.75 4.74 19.17
CA ILE A 835 17.79 5.67 18.71
C ILE A 835 18.93 4.91 18.01
N THR A 836 19.31 3.74 18.54
CA THR A 836 20.35 2.91 17.93
C THR A 836 19.92 2.41 16.56
N LYS A 837 18.69 1.90 16.42
CA LYS A 837 18.13 1.45 15.14
C LYS A 837 17.99 2.59 14.14
N MET A 838 17.50 3.75 14.58
CA MET A 838 17.39 4.96 13.77
C MET A 838 18.75 5.39 13.23
N ALA A 839 19.78 5.46 14.08
CA ALA A 839 21.12 5.84 13.65
C ALA A 839 21.70 4.88 12.59
N ARG A 840 21.37 3.58 12.67
CA ARG A 840 21.79 2.55 11.71
C ARG A 840 21.02 2.58 10.39
N ALA A 841 19.90 3.28 10.32
CA ALA A 841 19.16 3.49 9.08
C ALA A 841 19.90 4.44 8.12
N PHE A 842 20.91 5.19 8.60
CA PHE A 842 21.66 6.18 7.83
C PHE A 842 23.15 5.81 7.70
N ASN A 843 23.77 6.29 6.62
CA ASN A 843 25.16 6.03 6.26
C ASN A 843 26.03 7.30 6.36
N PHE A 844 25.75 8.20 7.29
CA PHE A 844 26.57 9.40 7.47
C PHE A 844 27.98 9.08 8.01
N GLY A 845 28.94 9.92 7.64
CA GLY A 845 30.31 9.96 8.12
C GLY A 845 30.45 10.73 9.43
N PRO A 846 31.57 10.55 10.15
CA PRO A 846 31.91 11.40 11.30
C PRO A 846 32.11 12.88 10.90
N ASP A 847 32.34 13.15 9.62
CA ASP A 847 32.36 14.50 9.03
C ASP A 847 30.96 15.02 8.65
N GLY A 848 29.91 14.24 8.90
CA GLY A 848 28.52 14.56 8.61
C GLY A 848 28.14 14.47 7.13
N LYS A 849 28.98 13.89 6.26
CA LYS A 849 28.68 13.67 4.83
C LYS A 849 28.23 12.24 4.56
N ALA A 850 27.57 12.00 3.43
CA ALA A 850 27.30 10.63 2.95
C ALA A 850 28.59 9.78 2.96
N ALA A 851 28.49 8.55 3.42
CA ALA A 851 29.59 7.59 3.46
C ALA A 851 29.14 6.26 2.83
N SER A 852 30.10 5.40 2.50
CA SER A 852 29.77 4.09 1.93
C SER A 852 28.95 3.27 2.93
N PRO A 853 27.89 2.57 2.47
CA PRO A 853 27.01 1.79 3.33
C PRO A 853 27.75 0.69 4.07
N PHE A 854 27.26 0.36 5.27
CA PHE A 854 27.76 -0.77 6.04
C PHE A 854 27.28 -2.09 5.41
N GLN A 855 28.18 -2.78 4.72
CA GLN A 855 27.94 -4.12 4.17
C GLN A 855 28.71 -5.17 4.96
N ALA A 856 28.11 -6.35 5.15
CA ALA A 856 28.78 -7.48 5.78
C ALA A 856 29.94 -8.03 4.95
N LEU A 857 29.85 -7.96 3.61
CA LEU A 857 30.90 -8.31 2.66
C LEU A 857 31.03 -7.20 1.60
N PRO A 858 32.25 -6.90 1.13
CA PRO A 858 32.43 -6.06 -0.06
C PRO A 858 31.85 -6.71 -1.32
N ASP A 859 31.34 -5.91 -2.25
CA ASP A 859 30.74 -6.37 -3.52
C ASP A 859 31.68 -7.29 -4.32
N ALA A 860 32.96 -6.93 -4.42
CA ALA A 860 33.98 -7.75 -5.08
C ALA A 860 34.14 -9.14 -4.44
N THR A 861 33.97 -9.24 -3.11
CA THR A 861 34.05 -10.52 -2.40
C THR A 861 32.77 -11.33 -2.54
N MET A 862 31.61 -10.69 -2.54
CA MET A 862 30.34 -11.36 -2.84
C MET A 862 30.37 -11.97 -4.25
N ALA A 863 30.87 -11.21 -5.23
CA ALA A 863 31.05 -11.65 -6.60
C ALA A 863 31.99 -12.85 -6.72
N LYS A 864 33.11 -12.82 -5.98
CA LYS A 864 34.05 -13.94 -5.89
C LYS A 864 33.34 -15.19 -5.38
N TYR A 865 32.63 -15.10 -4.25
CA TYR A 865 31.91 -16.26 -3.70
C TYR A 865 30.83 -16.78 -4.65
N ALA A 866 30.10 -15.90 -5.32
CA ALA A 866 29.12 -16.28 -6.34
C ALA A 866 29.76 -17.06 -7.51
N THR A 867 30.90 -16.59 -8.00
CA THR A 867 31.65 -17.19 -9.10
C THR A 867 32.22 -18.55 -8.70
N ASP A 868 32.89 -18.62 -7.56
CA ASP A 868 33.50 -19.84 -7.05
C ASP A 868 32.42 -20.89 -6.74
N TYR A 869 31.28 -20.48 -6.17
CA TYR A 869 30.12 -21.35 -5.98
C TYR A 869 29.62 -21.95 -7.29
N LYS A 870 29.34 -21.12 -8.31
CA LYS A 870 28.91 -21.60 -9.64
C LYS A 870 29.91 -22.56 -10.27
N SER A 871 31.20 -22.28 -10.12
CA SER A 871 32.28 -23.15 -10.60
C SER A 871 32.24 -24.51 -9.92
N HIS A 872 32.18 -24.54 -8.59
CA HIS A 872 32.13 -25.79 -7.82
C HIS A 872 30.86 -26.60 -8.07
N MET A 873 29.71 -25.96 -8.25
CA MET A 873 28.45 -26.67 -8.54
C MET A 873 28.42 -27.32 -9.93
N THR A 874 29.27 -26.87 -10.86
CA THR A 874 29.26 -27.33 -12.25
C THR A 874 30.51 -28.08 -12.68
N MET A 875 31.58 -28.08 -11.87
CA MET A 875 32.91 -28.58 -12.24
C MET A 875 32.95 -30.06 -12.67
N LEU A 876 32.10 -30.91 -12.09
CA LEU A 876 32.09 -32.36 -12.37
C LEU A 876 31.08 -32.78 -13.44
N LEU A 877 30.33 -31.81 -13.98
CA LEU A 877 29.23 -32.08 -14.90
C LEU A 877 29.69 -31.93 -16.35
N LYS A 878 29.40 -32.95 -17.16
CA LYS A 878 29.58 -32.90 -18.63
C LYS A 878 28.54 -31.97 -19.25
N ALA A 879 28.87 -31.38 -20.40
CA ALA A 879 27.94 -30.54 -21.15
C ALA A 879 26.63 -31.30 -21.46
N GLY A 880 25.48 -30.65 -21.24
CA GLY A 880 24.15 -31.22 -21.41
C GLY A 880 23.17 -30.82 -20.30
N PRO A 881 21.92 -31.34 -20.32
CA PRO A 881 20.82 -30.84 -19.51
C PRO A 881 21.07 -30.82 -17.99
N VAL A 882 21.88 -31.76 -17.49
CA VAL A 882 22.24 -31.83 -16.06
C VAL A 882 23.13 -30.66 -15.65
N LYS A 883 24.12 -30.30 -16.48
CA LYS A 883 24.98 -29.14 -16.24
C LYS A 883 24.21 -27.84 -16.41
N ASP A 884 23.32 -27.76 -17.39
CA ASP A 884 22.47 -26.59 -17.62
C ASP A 884 21.55 -26.36 -16.43
N LYS A 885 20.92 -27.42 -15.90
CA LYS A 885 20.13 -27.36 -14.68
C LYS A 885 20.97 -26.92 -13.48
N ALA A 886 22.13 -27.52 -13.25
CA ALA A 886 23.00 -27.15 -12.12
C ALA A 886 23.49 -25.70 -12.22
N SER A 887 23.76 -25.21 -13.43
CA SER A 887 24.13 -23.80 -13.68
C SER A 887 22.97 -22.85 -13.38
N LYS A 888 21.74 -23.21 -13.79
CA LYS A 888 20.53 -22.44 -13.48
C LYS A 888 20.24 -22.42 -11.98
N ASP A 889 20.30 -23.57 -11.32
CA ASP A 889 20.09 -23.69 -9.87
C ASP A 889 21.17 -22.89 -9.10
N ALA A 890 22.43 -22.93 -9.55
CA ALA A 890 23.50 -22.15 -8.96
C ALA A 890 23.33 -20.64 -9.18
N THR A 891 22.72 -20.23 -10.29
CA THR A 891 22.39 -18.82 -10.54
C THR A 891 21.30 -18.33 -9.59
N ALA A 892 20.23 -19.11 -9.41
CA ALA A 892 19.18 -18.78 -8.44
C ALA A 892 19.72 -18.66 -7.00
N GLU A 893 20.67 -19.51 -6.60
CA GLU A 893 21.29 -19.43 -5.27
C GLU A 893 22.20 -18.19 -5.12
N VAL A 894 22.92 -17.81 -6.18
CA VAL A 894 23.71 -16.57 -6.21
C VAL A 894 22.82 -15.34 -6.12
N ASP A 895 21.69 -15.32 -6.83
CA ASP A 895 20.72 -14.21 -6.77
C ASP A 895 20.14 -14.08 -5.36
N TYR A 896 19.83 -15.22 -4.71
CA TYR A 896 19.43 -15.23 -3.30
C TYR A 896 20.54 -14.70 -2.39
N PHE A 897 21.79 -15.10 -2.62
CA PHE A 897 22.93 -14.65 -1.82
C PHE A 897 23.14 -13.14 -1.91
N ALA A 898 23.11 -12.56 -3.10
CA ALA A 898 23.24 -11.10 -3.26
C ALA A 898 22.13 -10.34 -2.51
N LYS A 899 20.87 -10.76 -2.65
CA LYS A 899 19.72 -10.14 -1.97
C LYS A 899 19.73 -10.35 -0.47
N GLY A 900 20.10 -11.55 -0.01
CA GLY A 900 20.15 -11.88 1.41
C GLY A 900 21.29 -11.18 2.14
N MET A 901 22.47 -11.11 1.53
CA MET A 901 23.64 -10.43 2.11
C MET A 901 23.42 -8.93 2.34
N ALA A 902 22.61 -8.25 1.51
CA ALA A 902 22.24 -6.85 1.73
C ALA A 902 21.50 -6.62 3.08
N LYS A 903 20.79 -7.64 3.56
CA LYS A 903 20.01 -7.64 4.81
C LYS A 903 20.83 -8.03 6.04
N VAL A 904 22.05 -8.56 5.86
CA VAL A 904 22.90 -9.00 6.97
C VAL A 904 23.50 -7.79 7.68
N LYS A 905 23.03 -7.49 8.91
CA LYS A 905 23.53 -6.37 9.73
C LYS A 905 24.36 -6.83 10.94
N SER A 906 24.41 -8.13 11.18
CA SER A 906 25.21 -8.77 12.23
C SER A 906 25.64 -10.18 11.83
N LEU A 907 26.61 -10.73 12.57
CA LEU A 907 27.02 -12.11 12.45
C LEU A 907 25.85 -13.06 12.73
N ASP A 908 24.95 -12.72 13.67
CA ASP A 908 23.80 -13.56 13.95
C ASP A 908 22.80 -13.59 12.78
N ASP A 909 22.59 -12.50 12.06
CA ASP A 909 21.78 -12.48 10.84
C ASP A 909 22.36 -13.40 9.77
N PHE A 910 23.68 -13.31 9.55
CA PHE A 910 24.38 -14.19 8.61
C PHE A 910 24.22 -15.66 9.00
N LEU A 911 24.46 -15.98 10.27
CA LEU A 911 24.43 -17.36 10.78
C LEU A 911 23.02 -17.95 10.93
N ASN A 912 21.99 -17.11 11.00
CA ASN A 912 20.58 -17.53 10.99
C ASN A 912 20.15 -18.03 9.61
N ASP A 913 20.79 -17.57 8.53
CA ASP A 913 20.49 -18.00 7.17
C ASP A 913 21.46 -19.11 6.71
N SER A 914 20.97 -20.36 6.76
CA SER A 914 21.74 -21.53 6.34
C SER A 914 22.10 -21.54 4.85
N ARG A 915 21.36 -20.79 4.00
CA ARG A 915 21.65 -20.68 2.56
C ARG A 915 22.82 -19.73 2.32
N LEU A 916 22.84 -18.59 3.02
CA LEU A 916 23.96 -17.63 2.93
C LEU A 916 25.27 -18.26 3.43
N THR A 917 25.23 -18.86 4.63
CA THR A 917 26.39 -19.58 5.18
C THR A 917 26.79 -20.77 4.29
N GLY A 918 25.82 -21.54 3.81
CA GLY A 918 26.04 -22.69 2.95
C GLY A 918 26.71 -22.33 1.61
N LEU A 919 26.33 -21.19 1.00
CA LEU A 919 26.95 -20.71 -0.22
C LEU A 919 28.41 -20.29 0.02
N VAL A 920 28.69 -19.50 1.08
CA VAL A 920 30.06 -19.07 1.41
C VAL A 920 30.95 -20.28 1.69
N LEU A 921 30.46 -21.27 2.44
CA LEU A 921 31.22 -22.49 2.70
C LEU A 921 31.51 -23.27 1.42
N LYS A 922 30.50 -23.52 0.59
CA LYS A 922 30.68 -24.25 -0.69
C LYS A 922 31.57 -23.50 -1.68
N ALA A 923 31.47 -22.18 -1.75
CA ALA A 923 32.35 -21.34 -2.55
C ALA A 923 33.83 -21.48 -2.15
N ASN A 924 34.09 -21.82 -0.89
CA ASN A 924 35.44 -22.09 -0.37
C ASN A 924 35.73 -23.61 -0.24
N ASN A 925 34.96 -24.46 -0.94
CA ASN A 925 35.08 -25.92 -0.92
C ASN A 925 34.98 -26.56 0.49
N LEU A 926 34.22 -25.95 1.38
CA LEU A 926 33.90 -26.46 2.71
C LEU A 926 32.50 -27.11 2.66
N ASP A 927 32.39 -28.35 3.17
CA ASP A 927 31.08 -28.99 3.29
C ASP A 927 30.30 -28.36 4.46
N PRO A 928 29.14 -27.71 4.22
CA PRO A 928 28.36 -27.09 5.28
C PRO A 928 27.94 -28.05 6.39
N LYS A 929 27.84 -29.36 6.12
CA LYS A 929 27.45 -30.36 7.12
C LYS A 929 28.48 -30.54 8.24
N ASN A 930 29.72 -30.12 8.01
CA ASN A 930 30.80 -30.24 9.00
C ASN A 930 30.82 -29.06 9.99
N TYR A 931 29.98 -28.04 9.80
CA TYR A 931 30.04 -26.80 10.56
C TYR A 931 28.64 -26.42 11.06
N ASP A 932 28.39 -26.62 12.35
CA ASP A 932 27.18 -26.09 12.98
C ASP A 932 27.31 -24.58 13.26
N ARG A 933 26.18 -23.95 13.56
CA ARG A 933 26.11 -22.52 13.86
C ARG A 933 27.02 -22.11 15.01
N ALA A 934 27.11 -22.91 16.08
CA ALA A 934 27.93 -22.60 17.24
C ALA A 934 29.42 -22.59 16.90
N THR A 935 29.86 -23.54 16.09
CA THR A 935 31.23 -23.63 15.58
C THR A 935 31.55 -22.44 14.70
N LEU A 936 30.67 -22.09 13.75
CA LEU A 936 30.84 -20.91 12.90
C LEU A 936 30.91 -19.62 13.73
N LYS A 937 30.00 -19.43 14.70
CA LYS A 937 30.03 -18.26 15.59
C LYS A 937 31.38 -18.14 16.30
N LYS A 938 31.88 -19.25 16.87
CA LYS A 938 33.19 -19.28 17.53
C LYS A 938 34.36 -18.97 16.59
N ILE A 939 34.28 -19.40 15.33
CA ILE A 939 35.28 -19.08 14.31
C ILE A 939 35.27 -17.58 14.00
N PHE A 940 34.10 -17.00 13.73
CA PHE A 940 33.96 -15.58 13.36
C PHE A 940 34.28 -14.60 14.49
N THR A 941 34.02 -14.97 15.75
CA THR A 941 34.34 -14.12 16.92
C THR A 941 35.75 -14.37 17.47
N SER A 942 36.55 -15.23 16.85
CA SER A 942 37.94 -15.47 17.27
C SER A 942 38.86 -14.35 16.80
N ASP A 943 39.76 -13.90 17.67
CA ASP A 943 40.76 -12.90 17.33
C ASP A 943 41.74 -13.47 16.26
N PRO A 944 41.85 -12.85 15.06
CA PRO A 944 42.77 -13.29 14.04
C PRO A 944 44.24 -13.02 14.39
N ASP A 945 44.54 -12.07 15.27
CA ASP A 945 45.91 -11.71 15.67
C ASP A 945 46.43 -12.61 16.80
N ASP A 946 45.54 -13.21 17.59
CA ASP A 946 45.92 -14.17 18.62
C ASP A 946 46.27 -15.54 17.99
N LYS A 947 47.57 -15.86 17.97
CA LYS A 947 48.10 -17.15 17.48
C LYS A 947 47.50 -18.37 18.18
N LYS A 948 46.92 -18.21 19.38
CA LYS A 948 46.27 -19.29 20.15
C LYS A 948 44.76 -19.36 19.93
N SER A 949 44.18 -18.46 19.14
CA SER A 949 42.74 -18.42 18.91
C SER A 949 42.23 -19.68 18.22
N TYR A 950 40.92 -19.93 18.31
CA TYR A 950 40.30 -21.09 17.69
C TYR A 950 40.48 -21.06 16.15
N LEU A 951 40.33 -19.86 15.56
CA LEU A 951 40.60 -19.60 14.14
C LEU A 951 42.03 -20.00 13.72
N ASN A 952 43.03 -19.71 14.57
CA ASN A 952 44.44 -19.95 14.24
C ASN A 952 44.95 -21.36 14.55
N THR A 953 44.22 -22.15 15.34
CA THR A 953 44.71 -23.44 15.86
C THR A 953 43.83 -24.66 15.52
N LYS A 954 42.51 -24.48 15.40
CA LYS A 954 41.54 -25.59 15.25
C LYS A 954 40.71 -25.49 13.98
N ALA A 955 40.41 -24.29 13.51
CA ALA A 955 39.62 -24.09 12.30
C ALA A 955 40.41 -24.52 11.05
N ASP A 956 39.69 -24.92 9.99
CA ASP A 956 40.27 -25.10 8.66
C ASP A 956 40.93 -23.79 8.21
N ALA A 957 42.11 -23.87 7.59
CA ALA A 957 42.91 -22.70 7.22
C ALA A 957 42.14 -21.69 6.34
N ARG A 958 41.18 -22.18 5.54
CA ARG A 958 40.33 -21.34 4.67
C ARG A 958 39.40 -20.40 5.44
N PHE A 959 39.09 -20.69 6.72
CA PHE A 959 38.28 -19.78 7.52
C PHE A 959 38.97 -18.47 7.83
N LYS A 960 40.31 -18.41 7.74
CA LYS A 960 41.02 -17.13 7.90
C LYS A 960 40.58 -16.15 6.80
N ASP A 961 40.53 -16.62 5.56
CA ASP A 961 40.09 -15.82 4.41
C ASP A 961 38.59 -15.50 4.47
N ILE A 962 37.78 -16.39 5.03
CA ILE A 962 36.35 -16.13 5.23
C ILE A 962 36.16 -15.05 6.30
N VAL A 963 36.70 -15.22 7.51
CA VAL A 963 36.53 -14.25 8.61
C VAL A 963 37.14 -12.90 8.25
N ALA A 964 38.23 -12.89 7.48
CA ALA A 964 38.85 -11.71 6.90
C ALA A 964 37.90 -10.87 6.05
N ALA A 965 37.18 -11.54 5.15
CA ALA A 965 36.32 -10.90 4.17
C ALA A 965 35.14 -10.17 4.82
N PHE A 966 34.68 -10.65 5.98
CA PHE A 966 33.53 -10.07 6.67
C PHE A 966 33.90 -8.85 7.53
N ASN A 967 33.06 -7.83 7.42
CA ASN A 967 33.15 -6.58 8.16
C ASN A 967 32.56 -6.67 9.58
N PHE A 968 32.66 -7.84 10.21
CA PHE A 968 32.25 -8.04 11.61
C PHE A 968 33.41 -7.77 12.58
N ASP A 969 33.11 -7.21 13.74
CA ASP A 969 34.01 -7.17 14.89
C ASP A 969 33.97 -8.49 15.70
N LYS A 970 34.73 -8.52 16.80
CA LYS A 970 34.81 -9.69 17.69
C LYS A 970 33.49 -10.03 18.40
N ASP A 971 32.56 -9.07 18.48
CA ASP A 971 31.26 -9.23 19.11
C ASP A 971 30.18 -9.61 18.07
N GLY A 972 30.54 -9.64 16.80
CA GLY A 972 29.66 -10.00 15.69
C GLY A 972 28.87 -8.82 15.12
N ASN A 973 29.21 -7.58 15.50
CA ASN A 973 28.57 -6.38 14.95
C ASN A 973 29.32 -5.90 13.70
N LEU A 974 28.62 -5.24 12.78
CA LEU A 974 29.31 -4.55 11.69
C LEU A 974 30.23 -3.46 12.24
N THR A 975 31.42 -3.30 11.65
CA THR A 975 32.39 -2.31 12.10
C THR A 975 32.98 -1.52 10.95
N ARG A 976 33.12 -0.20 11.15
CA ARG A 976 33.73 0.70 10.18
C ARG A 976 35.25 0.54 10.12
N ALA A 977 35.87 -0.08 11.12
CA ALA A 977 37.32 -0.34 11.16
C ALA A 977 37.81 -1.17 9.96
N LYS A 978 36.91 -1.92 9.30
CA LYS A 978 37.20 -2.75 8.13
C LYS A 978 36.68 -2.15 6.81
N ILE A 979 35.92 -1.05 6.85
CA ILE A 979 35.21 -0.46 5.69
C ILE A 979 36.02 0.72 5.12
N GLY A 980 36.16 0.78 3.79
CA GLY A 980 36.90 1.86 3.08
C GLY A 980 38.42 1.66 2.98
N ALA A 981 38.93 0.51 3.46
CA ALA A 981 40.28 0.05 3.20
C ALA A 981 40.35 -0.56 1.78
N ILE A 982 41.41 -0.26 1.02
CA ILE A 982 41.66 -0.90 -0.28
C ILE A 982 41.90 -2.39 -0.10
N GLN A 983 42.56 -2.76 1.00
CA GLN A 983 42.68 -4.13 1.49
C GLN A 983 42.33 -4.19 2.97
N ASN A 984 41.35 -5.00 3.34
CA ASN A 984 41.14 -5.29 4.76
C ASN A 984 42.37 -6.04 5.33
N LYS A 985 42.56 -5.97 6.66
CA LYS A 985 43.77 -6.46 7.33
C LYS A 985 44.13 -7.91 7.00
N ALA A 986 43.14 -8.77 6.82
CA ALA A 986 43.42 -10.17 6.57
C ALA A 986 43.59 -10.50 5.06
N ALA A 987 43.04 -9.71 4.14
CA ALA A 987 43.45 -9.70 2.72
C ALA A 987 44.89 -9.18 2.55
N GLU A 988 45.27 -8.18 3.34
CA GLU A 988 46.65 -7.69 3.44
C GLU A 988 47.58 -8.80 3.96
N ASP A 989 47.24 -9.45 5.08
CA ASP A 989 48.02 -10.58 5.63
C ASP A 989 48.14 -11.74 4.64
N HIS A 990 47.07 -12.03 3.90
CA HIS A 990 47.08 -13.03 2.84
C HIS A 990 48.05 -12.64 1.72
N THR A 991 48.01 -11.39 1.27
CA THR A 991 48.95 -10.89 0.25
C THR A 991 50.40 -11.01 0.74
N GLN A 992 50.66 -10.71 2.01
CA GLN A 992 51.99 -10.89 2.62
C GLN A 992 52.40 -12.37 2.67
N GLN A 993 51.49 -13.28 3.03
CA GLN A 993 51.76 -14.72 3.04
C GLN A 993 52.05 -15.25 1.63
N LEU A 994 51.24 -14.87 0.64
CA LEU A 994 51.45 -15.19 -0.77
C LEU A 994 52.79 -14.65 -1.27
N PHE A 995 53.18 -13.44 -0.86
CA PHE A 995 54.48 -12.86 -1.17
C PHE A 995 55.64 -13.70 -0.63
N VAL A 996 55.56 -14.12 0.64
CA VAL A 996 56.57 -14.99 1.26
C VAL A 996 56.63 -16.34 0.53
N GLN A 997 55.47 -16.92 0.20
CA GLN A 997 55.38 -18.19 -0.51
C GLN A 997 55.94 -18.09 -1.93
N GLN A 998 55.56 -17.08 -2.71
CA GLN A 998 56.12 -16.83 -4.03
C GLN A 998 57.64 -16.59 -3.94
N THR A 999 58.10 -15.82 -2.96
CA THR A 999 59.53 -15.56 -2.79
C THR A 999 60.28 -16.85 -2.51
N MET A 1000 59.72 -17.75 -1.69
CA MET A 1000 60.29 -19.09 -1.48
C MET A 1000 60.30 -19.89 -2.78
N GLU A 1001 59.20 -19.94 -3.53
CA GLU A 1001 59.10 -20.63 -4.83
C GLU A 1001 60.17 -20.13 -5.81
N SER A 1002 60.33 -18.81 -5.96
CA SER A 1002 61.35 -18.21 -6.83
C SER A 1002 62.77 -18.53 -6.33
N GLN A 1003 63.04 -18.47 -5.02
CA GLN A 1003 64.33 -18.86 -4.44
C GLN A 1003 64.65 -20.34 -4.68
N GLN A 1004 63.67 -21.23 -4.54
CA GLN A 1004 63.85 -22.66 -4.83
C GLN A 1004 64.01 -22.91 -6.33
N GLY A 1005 63.31 -22.17 -7.19
CA GLY A 1005 63.42 -22.27 -8.65
C GLY A 1005 64.80 -21.90 -9.20
N GLN A 1006 65.48 -20.93 -8.57
CA GLN A 1006 66.88 -20.61 -8.89
C GLN A 1006 67.83 -21.79 -8.63
N SER A 1007 67.48 -22.67 -7.68
CA SER A 1007 68.27 -23.87 -7.36
C SER A 1007 67.84 -25.09 -8.16
N ASN A 1008 66.53 -25.33 -8.27
CA ASN A 1008 65.94 -26.46 -8.99
C ASN A 1008 64.52 -26.12 -9.45
N ASP A 1009 64.33 -25.96 -10.76
CA ASP A 1009 63.05 -25.57 -11.35
C ASP A 1009 61.92 -26.57 -11.08
N GLY A 1010 62.25 -27.86 -10.95
CA GLY A 1010 61.28 -28.90 -10.60
C GLY A 1010 60.70 -28.72 -9.20
N VAL A 1011 61.47 -28.14 -8.26
CA VAL A 1011 60.97 -27.84 -6.91
C VAL A 1011 59.99 -26.67 -6.96
N ARG A 1012 60.31 -25.61 -7.72
CA ARG A 1012 59.39 -24.48 -7.94
C ARG A 1012 58.08 -24.95 -8.55
N LEU A 1013 58.13 -25.75 -9.62
CA LEU A 1013 56.94 -26.28 -10.29
C LEU A 1013 56.08 -27.13 -9.34
N ALA A 1014 56.72 -27.93 -8.46
CA ALA A 1014 56.00 -28.74 -7.48
C ALA A 1014 55.32 -27.89 -6.40
N LEU A 1015 56.02 -26.88 -5.87
CA LEU A 1015 55.47 -25.96 -4.88
C LEU A 1015 54.34 -25.10 -5.48
N TYR A 1016 54.53 -24.59 -6.69
CA TYR A 1016 53.53 -23.84 -7.43
C TYR A 1016 52.26 -24.66 -7.65
N PHE A 1017 52.40 -25.91 -8.13
CA PHE A 1017 51.27 -26.81 -8.31
C PHE A 1017 50.61 -27.16 -6.97
N SER A 1018 51.38 -27.39 -5.90
CA SER A 1018 50.84 -27.62 -4.56
C SER A 1018 49.94 -26.47 -4.09
N ARG A 1019 50.40 -25.23 -4.32
CA ARG A 1019 49.65 -24.02 -3.97
C ARG A 1019 48.38 -23.86 -4.81
N LYS A 1020 48.46 -24.12 -6.12
CA LYS A 1020 47.36 -23.90 -7.06
C LYS A 1020 46.37 -25.07 -7.15
N ALA A 1021 46.75 -26.29 -6.77
CA ALA A 1021 45.88 -27.47 -6.89
C ALA A 1021 44.46 -27.29 -6.34
N PRO A 1022 44.25 -26.68 -5.14
CA PRO A 1022 42.90 -26.48 -4.60
C PRO A 1022 42.02 -25.54 -5.45
N SER A 1023 42.58 -24.59 -6.20
CA SER A 1023 41.80 -23.66 -7.03
C SER A 1023 41.49 -24.20 -8.44
N ILE A 1024 41.96 -25.40 -8.78
CA ILE A 1024 41.71 -26.03 -10.09
C ILE A 1024 40.31 -26.66 -10.10
N THR A 1025 39.37 -25.99 -10.76
CA THR A 1025 37.99 -26.48 -10.94
C THR A 1025 37.70 -26.95 -12.37
N SER A 1026 38.69 -26.90 -13.26
CA SER A 1026 38.54 -27.29 -14.66
C SER A 1026 39.85 -27.80 -15.24
N ILE A 1027 39.78 -28.84 -16.09
CA ILE A 1027 40.97 -29.33 -16.81
C ILE A 1027 41.54 -28.24 -17.73
N TYR A 1028 40.67 -27.37 -18.25
CA TYR A 1028 41.11 -26.23 -19.06
C TYR A 1028 42.00 -25.26 -18.28
N SER A 1029 41.86 -25.15 -16.94
CA SER A 1029 42.75 -24.35 -16.10
C SER A 1029 44.16 -24.94 -16.03
N ILE A 1030 44.28 -26.27 -16.06
CA ILE A 1030 45.59 -26.95 -16.15
C ILE A 1030 46.21 -26.70 -17.53
N LEU A 1031 45.41 -26.78 -18.61
CA LEU A 1031 45.89 -26.54 -19.97
C LEU A 1031 46.30 -25.08 -20.20
N GLY A 1032 45.60 -24.14 -19.56
CA GLY A 1032 45.86 -22.71 -19.66
C GLY A 1032 47.08 -22.22 -18.87
N ASP A 1033 47.54 -22.98 -17.87
CA ASP A 1033 48.73 -22.66 -17.08
C ASP A 1033 49.90 -23.57 -17.46
N LYS A 1034 50.96 -22.97 -18.02
CA LYS A 1034 52.14 -23.69 -18.49
C LYS A 1034 52.83 -24.51 -17.39
N ALA A 1035 52.89 -23.99 -16.17
CA ALA A 1035 53.50 -24.69 -15.03
C ALA A 1035 52.64 -25.87 -14.59
N LEU A 1036 51.31 -25.69 -14.52
CA LEU A 1036 50.39 -26.79 -14.19
C LEU A 1036 50.42 -27.89 -15.25
N TYR A 1037 50.35 -27.51 -16.53
CA TYR A 1037 50.44 -28.42 -17.66
C TYR A 1037 51.77 -29.20 -17.66
N GLN A 1038 52.89 -28.52 -17.39
CA GLN A 1038 54.21 -29.13 -17.34
C GLN A 1038 54.34 -30.15 -16.21
N VAL A 1039 53.74 -29.88 -15.05
CA VAL A 1039 53.71 -30.82 -13.93
C VAL A 1039 52.95 -32.09 -14.30
N ILE A 1040 51.76 -31.97 -14.88
CA ILE A 1040 50.95 -33.13 -15.27
C ILE A 1040 51.62 -33.95 -16.38
N THR A 1041 52.08 -33.29 -17.44
CA THR A 1041 52.74 -33.98 -18.57
C THR A 1041 54.02 -34.67 -18.14
N THR A 1042 54.78 -34.10 -17.21
CA THR A 1042 56.00 -34.73 -16.68
C THR A 1042 55.67 -35.87 -15.71
N ALA A 1043 54.67 -35.71 -14.82
CA ALA A 1043 54.29 -36.75 -13.86
C ALA A 1043 53.81 -38.05 -14.53
N TYR A 1044 53.15 -37.92 -15.68
CA TYR A 1044 52.56 -39.04 -16.43
C TYR A 1044 53.33 -39.38 -17.72
N SER A 1045 54.50 -38.77 -17.96
CA SER A 1045 55.31 -38.98 -19.17
C SER A 1045 54.54 -38.80 -20.48
N LEU A 1046 53.69 -37.76 -20.55
CA LEU A 1046 52.88 -37.47 -21.73
C LEU A 1046 53.75 -36.88 -22.87
N PRO A 1047 53.59 -37.34 -24.13
CA PRO A 1047 54.33 -36.80 -25.27
C PRO A 1047 54.11 -35.29 -25.50
N THR A 1048 55.15 -34.56 -25.92
CA THR A 1048 55.08 -33.12 -26.16
C THR A 1048 54.17 -32.75 -27.33
N GLN A 1049 53.88 -33.68 -28.24
CA GLN A 1049 53.01 -33.48 -29.41
C GLN A 1049 51.54 -33.24 -29.05
N ILE A 1050 51.13 -33.53 -27.81
CA ILE A 1050 49.75 -33.34 -27.33
C ILE A 1050 49.33 -31.86 -27.40
N SER A 1051 50.26 -30.92 -27.22
CA SER A 1051 49.94 -29.48 -27.26
C SER A 1051 49.46 -28.98 -28.64
N GLY A 1052 49.67 -29.76 -29.70
CA GLY A 1052 49.17 -29.45 -31.05
C GLY A 1052 47.77 -29.99 -31.35
N MET A 1053 47.14 -30.72 -30.42
CA MET A 1053 45.78 -31.25 -30.58
C MET A 1053 44.72 -30.17 -30.36
N ASP A 1054 43.49 -30.42 -30.80
CA ASP A 1054 42.34 -29.59 -30.40
C ASP A 1054 42.21 -29.54 -28.86
N VAL A 1055 41.94 -28.36 -28.32
CA VAL A 1055 41.94 -28.09 -26.86
C VAL A 1055 40.94 -28.98 -26.12
N ALA A 1056 39.77 -29.29 -26.72
CA ALA A 1056 38.81 -30.20 -26.10
C ALA A 1056 39.36 -31.63 -26.03
N LYS A 1057 40.09 -32.10 -27.05
CA LYS A 1057 40.76 -33.40 -27.04
C LYS A 1057 41.93 -33.45 -26.05
N GLN A 1058 42.67 -32.35 -25.89
CA GLN A 1058 43.71 -32.24 -24.85
C GLN A 1058 43.08 -32.36 -23.46
N ALA A 1059 41.95 -31.68 -23.22
CA ALA A 1059 41.25 -31.72 -21.94
C ALA A 1059 40.74 -33.14 -21.63
N ASP A 1060 40.15 -33.82 -22.62
CA ASP A 1060 39.71 -35.21 -22.49
C ASP A 1060 40.86 -36.17 -22.17
N LEU A 1061 42.03 -35.97 -22.78
CA LEU A 1061 43.21 -36.81 -22.53
C LEU A 1061 43.78 -36.57 -21.14
N VAL A 1062 43.98 -35.31 -20.74
CA VAL A 1062 44.47 -34.93 -19.41
C VAL A 1062 43.51 -35.40 -18.32
N GLY A 1063 42.21 -35.28 -18.54
CA GLY A 1063 41.16 -35.73 -17.62
C GLY A 1063 41.15 -37.25 -17.35
N ARG A 1064 41.80 -38.07 -18.18
CA ARG A 1064 41.98 -39.51 -17.91
C ARG A 1064 43.05 -39.80 -16.85
N PHE A 1065 44.01 -38.91 -16.69
CA PHE A 1065 45.14 -39.06 -15.75
C PHE A 1065 44.94 -38.25 -14.48
N VAL A 1066 44.18 -37.17 -14.56
CA VAL A 1066 43.97 -36.25 -13.44
C VAL A 1066 42.47 -36.07 -13.23
N LYS A 1067 41.99 -36.53 -12.08
CA LYS A 1067 40.63 -36.28 -11.60
C LYS A 1067 40.60 -34.97 -10.84
N LEU A 1068 39.65 -34.09 -11.14
CA LEU A 1068 39.54 -32.77 -10.49
C LEU A 1068 39.29 -32.89 -8.99
N GLU A 1069 38.55 -33.91 -8.56
CA GLU A 1069 38.27 -34.16 -7.14
C GLU A 1069 39.53 -34.56 -6.36
N ASP A 1070 40.48 -35.21 -7.02
CA ASP A 1070 41.74 -35.62 -6.39
C ASP A 1070 42.67 -34.43 -6.13
N LEU A 1071 42.52 -33.33 -6.89
CA LEU A 1071 43.30 -32.09 -6.70
C LEU A 1071 42.82 -31.29 -5.49
N GLN A 1072 41.63 -31.60 -4.97
CA GLN A 1072 41.06 -31.00 -3.78
C GLN A 1072 41.53 -31.69 -2.48
N ASP A 1073 42.16 -32.88 -2.59
CA ASP A 1073 42.72 -33.61 -1.46
C ASP A 1073 44.23 -33.36 -1.36
N PRO A 1074 44.72 -32.63 -0.33
CA PRO A 1074 46.13 -32.28 -0.21
C PRO A 1074 47.05 -33.51 -0.13
N LYS A 1075 46.56 -34.67 0.34
CA LYS A 1075 47.35 -35.90 0.38
C LYS A 1075 47.51 -36.51 -1.01
N LYS A 1076 46.46 -36.44 -1.84
CA LYS A 1076 46.53 -36.91 -3.23
C LYS A 1076 47.38 -35.98 -4.09
N VAL A 1077 47.28 -34.66 -3.85
CA VAL A 1077 48.19 -33.67 -4.44
C VAL A 1077 49.64 -33.96 -4.06
N ASP A 1078 49.96 -34.18 -2.78
CA ASP A 1078 51.33 -34.52 -2.37
C ASP A 1078 51.83 -35.80 -3.04
N LYS A 1079 50.99 -36.83 -3.18
CA LYS A 1079 51.32 -38.05 -3.91
C LYS A 1079 51.61 -37.80 -5.40
N LEU A 1080 50.81 -36.97 -6.06
CA LEU A 1080 51.03 -36.53 -7.43
C LEU A 1080 52.36 -35.77 -7.56
N LEU A 1081 52.67 -34.88 -6.62
CA LEU A 1081 53.88 -34.06 -6.63
C LEU A 1081 55.15 -34.86 -6.34
N ARG A 1082 55.08 -35.88 -5.46
CA ARG A 1082 56.17 -36.85 -5.28
C ARG A 1082 56.44 -37.64 -6.57
N ARG A 1083 55.39 -38.01 -7.29
CA ARG A 1083 55.52 -38.65 -8.61
C ARG A 1083 56.13 -37.67 -9.62
N PHE A 1084 55.61 -36.45 -9.72
CA PHE A 1084 56.12 -35.43 -10.61
C PHE A 1084 57.61 -35.18 -10.38
N THR A 1085 58.02 -34.91 -9.14
CA THR A 1085 59.41 -34.58 -8.81
C THR A 1085 60.37 -35.74 -9.10
N ALA A 1086 59.95 -36.99 -8.86
CA ALA A 1086 60.71 -38.18 -9.24
C ALA A 1086 60.85 -38.31 -10.77
N MET A 1087 59.77 -38.11 -11.52
CA MET A 1087 59.81 -38.17 -12.99
C MET A 1087 60.58 -36.99 -13.61
N TYR A 1088 60.52 -35.82 -12.97
CA TYR A 1088 61.30 -34.65 -13.34
C TYR A 1088 62.80 -34.91 -13.19
N ASP A 1089 63.21 -35.55 -12.08
CA ASP A 1089 64.61 -35.96 -11.87
C ASP A 1089 65.07 -36.97 -12.94
N VAL A 1090 64.22 -37.94 -13.30
CA VAL A 1090 64.51 -38.92 -14.37
C VAL A 1090 64.68 -38.24 -15.74
N LYS A 1091 63.83 -37.25 -16.05
CA LYS A 1091 63.83 -36.55 -17.35
C LYS A 1091 65.00 -35.56 -17.49
N ASN A 1092 65.45 -34.94 -16.40
CA ASN A 1092 66.40 -33.83 -16.43
C ASN A 1092 67.80 -34.17 -15.90
N ASN A 1093 68.05 -35.39 -15.42
CA ASN A 1093 69.35 -35.79 -14.87
C ASN A 1093 69.96 -36.99 -15.60
N THR A 1094 71.17 -36.83 -16.15
CA THR A 1094 71.94 -37.84 -16.89
C THR A 1094 72.82 -38.73 -15.99
N GLN A 1095 72.77 -38.57 -14.67
CA GLN A 1095 73.38 -39.49 -13.71
C GLN A 1095 72.32 -40.35 -13.00
N GLN A 1096 72.47 -41.68 -13.12
CA GLN A 1096 71.57 -42.70 -12.61
C GLN A 1096 71.22 -42.50 -11.12
N SER A 1097 69.93 -42.37 -10.82
CA SER A 1097 69.42 -42.30 -9.45
C SER A 1097 69.41 -43.69 -8.79
N PRO A 1098 69.87 -43.84 -7.53
CA PRO A 1098 69.76 -45.08 -6.75
C PRO A 1098 68.32 -45.59 -6.59
N ALA A 1099 67.32 -44.71 -6.74
CA ALA A 1099 65.90 -45.09 -6.72
C ALA A 1099 65.52 -46.02 -7.90
N LEU A 1100 66.25 -45.95 -9.02
CA LEU A 1100 66.05 -46.82 -10.17
C LEU A 1100 66.54 -48.26 -9.88
N GLN A 1101 67.54 -48.44 -8.99
CA GLN A 1101 68.02 -49.77 -8.57
C GLN A 1101 67.05 -50.47 -7.62
N LEU A 1102 66.34 -49.73 -6.77
CA LEU A 1102 65.33 -50.32 -5.88
C LEU A 1102 64.04 -50.72 -6.61
N LEU A 1103 63.65 -49.97 -7.65
CA LEU A 1103 62.41 -50.25 -8.40
C LEU A 1103 62.58 -51.35 -9.46
N THR A 1104 63.81 -51.62 -9.90
CA THR A 1104 64.09 -52.64 -10.94
C THR A 1104 64.67 -53.95 -10.39
N GLY A 1105 65.05 -54.00 -9.10
CA GLY A 1105 65.75 -55.15 -8.49
C GLY A 1105 64.89 -56.19 -7.73
N GLY A 1106 63.56 -56.06 -7.69
CA GLY A 1106 62.70 -56.90 -6.85
C GLY A 1106 61.71 -57.76 -7.63
N GLY A 1107 62.18 -58.79 -8.34
CA GLY A 1107 61.31 -59.74 -9.04
C GLY A 1107 62.00 -61.06 -9.38
N THR A 1108 62.22 -61.92 -8.38
CA THR A 1108 62.59 -63.32 -8.57
C THR A 1108 61.35 -64.20 -8.70
N GLN A 1109 61.41 -65.10 -9.70
CA GLN A 1109 60.48 -66.18 -10.00
C GLN A 1109 60.14 -67.05 -8.78
N LYS A 1110 58.90 -67.59 -8.76
CA LYS A 1110 58.64 -69.06 -8.73
C LYS A 1110 57.16 -69.37 -8.96
N SER A 1111 56.95 -70.26 -9.94
CA SER A 1111 55.85 -71.23 -10.17
C SER A 1111 54.41 -70.82 -9.92
#